data_AF-A0A918YRB5-F1
#
_entry.id   AF-A0A918YRB5-F1
#
_cell.length_a   1.000
_cell.length_b   1.000
_cell.length_c   1.000
_cell.angle_alpha   90.00
_cell.angle_beta   90.00
_cell.angle_gamma   90.00
#
_symmetry.space_group_name_H-M   'P 1'
#
loop_
_entity.id
_entity.type
_entity.pdbx_description
1 polymer ?
#
loop_
_entity_poly.entity_id
_entity_poly.type
_entity_poly.pdbx_seq_one_letter_code
_entity_poly.pdbx_strand_id
1 'polypeptide(L)'
;MRTRVGDLLERLTLDEKLAMLHQYAPEVPRLGVAAFRTGTEALHGVAWLGEATVFPQAVGLGATWDEELVHRVAETVSVELRAFHHHRPPASGPGTNSLQAWAPVVNPLRDPRWGRNEEGYSEDPVHTARLGTAYCRGLAGDHPHYLRVAPVLKHFLAYNNEDDRCTTSSGLRPRVLHEYDLAAFRPVVASGAATGAMAAYNLVNGRPCHVSPLIEDELRRWAVSTGHELFVVSDAEAPCNLVDPEHYFDDHPQAFAAALKAGIDSFTDHEQDSATVTGWLRQAIERSLIAEDDVDRAVRRQLELRFRLGEFDQHLDPYAGIGPDAIDHPRHRELARLAATESVVLLKNDGLLPLDAARTPTITVIGLLSDTLFEDWYSGTLPYQVTVAAGLEAALADQGGHVVRVEGCDRIALRLRTTGELLGKTSFDTTDWGEGALTLRDADTGRYLSVKDDGHLEADQQQLKSWFIHETFRLEPDPASGPDAVLLRNVLTGRYAAIDPADGAVRMTAETPQAAETFHRELLRDGTVEARTAAQSADVAVVVLGNHPLIGGRETQDRANTALPEGQQELLRAVAAVRPQTALVVMSSYPYALDWADTHLPAVLWTSHAGQEAGHGLAAVLLGETDPSGRLPQTWYRGEDELPHPLDYDIVKAGWTYQYHRTPPLYPFGHGLSYTDFTYHDLRLSAASIDPEGTVDISVTLTDTGTRPGSEVVQLYVRATDARYEAPRLRLADFAKVRLAPGESQEATFHLTAEQLAHWDVTTGAFTTDPGTYEVLIARSAEDVVLTAPLTVTGTAPGPRAVVDHRTWAADFDDYENLTLVDATRTNDDAITPTDPTRPATALFRSADLTSAVRLEAEVARADTGPGEALLELRADERLLAALPVPITGSRYTWTTVTQEFPALLDGVHDLHLTLHGDFRLAAFRCASSRAVAD
;
A
#
# COMPACT_ATOMS: atom_id res chain seq x y z
N MET A 1 -26.49 -9.33 -23.77
CA MET A 1 -25.16 -9.80 -23.32
C MET A 1 -25.21 -11.19 -22.71
N ARG A 2 -25.82 -11.42 -21.52
CA ARG A 2 -25.81 -12.73 -20.82
C ARG A 2 -26.19 -13.94 -21.70
N THR A 3 -27.19 -13.83 -22.57
CA THR A 3 -27.55 -14.88 -23.54
C THR A 3 -26.43 -15.19 -24.53
N ARG A 4 -25.70 -14.17 -25.01
CA ARG A 4 -24.56 -14.34 -25.93
C ARG A 4 -23.36 -14.99 -25.22
N VAL A 5 -23.10 -14.60 -23.97
CA VAL A 5 -22.07 -15.23 -23.12
C VAL A 5 -22.39 -16.71 -22.92
N GLY A 6 -23.64 -17.05 -22.59
CA GLY A 6 -24.07 -18.44 -22.44
C GLY A 6 -23.91 -19.27 -23.72
N ASP A 7 -24.36 -18.75 -24.87
CA ASP A 7 -24.20 -19.41 -26.17
C ASP A 7 -22.71 -19.62 -26.54
N LEU A 8 -21.85 -18.64 -26.28
CA LEU A 8 -20.41 -18.77 -26.56
C LEU A 8 -19.77 -19.82 -25.64
N LEU A 9 -20.11 -19.80 -24.34
CA LEU A 9 -19.62 -20.76 -23.35
C LEU A 9 -19.98 -22.20 -23.70
N GLU A 10 -21.22 -22.45 -24.13
CA GLU A 10 -21.69 -23.80 -24.56
C GLU A 10 -20.96 -24.33 -25.80
N ARG A 11 -20.39 -23.44 -26.62
CA ARG A 11 -19.67 -23.81 -27.85
C ARG A 11 -18.19 -24.06 -27.62
N LEU A 12 -17.61 -23.63 -26.49
CA LEU A 12 -16.22 -23.86 -26.14
C LEU A 12 -16.01 -25.32 -25.76
N THR A 13 -14.87 -25.91 -26.14
CA THR A 13 -14.47 -27.22 -25.61
C THR A 13 -13.91 -27.07 -24.21
N LEU A 14 -13.84 -28.15 -23.44
CA LEU A 14 -13.18 -28.13 -22.13
C LEU A 14 -11.73 -27.62 -22.21
N ASP A 15 -10.98 -28.02 -23.24
CA ASP A 15 -9.59 -27.58 -23.42
C ASP A 15 -9.48 -26.08 -23.65
N GLU A 16 -10.40 -25.49 -24.42
CA GLU A 16 -10.45 -24.04 -24.64
C GLU A 16 -10.88 -23.30 -23.37
N LYS A 17 -11.83 -23.86 -22.61
CA LYS A 17 -12.26 -23.31 -21.32
C LYS A 17 -11.13 -23.30 -20.29
N LEU A 18 -10.37 -24.40 -20.19
CA LEU A 18 -9.20 -24.48 -19.31
C LEU A 18 -8.12 -23.47 -19.71
N ALA A 19 -7.84 -23.33 -21.01
CA ALA A 19 -6.85 -22.37 -21.50
C ALA A 19 -7.23 -20.91 -21.20
N MET A 20 -8.52 -20.60 -21.09
CA MET A 20 -9.01 -19.27 -20.70
C MET A 20 -8.74 -18.92 -19.24
N LEU A 21 -8.43 -19.89 -18.37
CA LEU A 21 -8.11 -19.63 -16.96
C LEU A 21 -6.65 -19.18 -16.75
N HIS A 22 -5.80 -19.26 -17.76
CA HIS A 22 -4.42 -18.78 -17.70
C HIS A 22 -4.33 -17.29 -18.10
N GLN A 23 -3.34 -16.55 -17.56
CA GLN A 23 -3.12 -15.15 -17.93
C GLN A 23 -3.02 -14.93 -19.43
N TYR A 24 -2.30 -15.81 -20.14
CA TYR A 24 -2.20 -15.79 -21.60
C TYR A 24 -3.18 -16.81 -22.17
N ALA A 25 -4.41 -16.36 -22.45
CA ALA A 25 -5.45 -17.16 -23.07
C ALA A 25 -5.28 -17.13 -24.61
N PRO A 26 -5.13 -18.28 -25.28
CA PRO A 26 -4.97 -18.34 -26.73
C PRO A 26 -6.26 -17.95 -27.46
N GLU A 27 -6.14 -17.63 -28.74
CA GLU A 27 -7.31 -17.43 -29.60
C GLU A 27 -8.11 -18.73 -29.80
N VAL A 28 -9.41 -18.60 -30.10
CA VAL A 28 -10.28 -19.70 -30.54
C VAL A 28 -10.78 -19.38 -31.95
N PRO A 29 -9.99 -19.67 -33.02
CA PRO A 29 -10.28 -19.19 -34.36
C PRO A 29 -11.63 -19.66 -34.92
N ARG A 30 -12.04 -20.88 -34.57
CA ARG A 30 -13.32 -21.47 -35.02
C ARG A 30 -14.54 -20.71 -34.50
N LEU A 31 -14.40 -19.96 -33.42
CA LEU A 31 -15.45 -19.13 -32.80
C LEU A 31 -15.20 -17.64 -32.97
N GLY A 32 -14.08 -17.24 -33.58
CA GLY A 32 -13.70 -15.82 -33.74
C GLY A 32 -13.40 -15.12 -32.41
N VAL A 33 -12.92 -15.86 -31.40
CA VAL A 33 -12.49 -15.30 -30.12
C VAL A 33 -10.99 -15.00 -30.21
N ALA A 34 -10.59 -13.75 -29.93
CA ALA A 34 -9.19 -13.36 -30.02
C ALA A 34 -8.35 -13.94 -28.87
N ALA A 35 -7.02 -13.89 -28.98
CA ALA A 35 -6.16 -14.10 -27.82
C ALA A 35 -6.42 -12.99 -26.79
N PHE A 36 -6.35 -13.35 -25.51
CA PHE A 36 -6.57 -12.42 -24.41
C PHE A 36 -5.45 -12.53 -23.39
N ARG A 37 -4.96 -11.38 -22.92
CA ARG A 37 -4.01 -11.29 -21.82
C ARG A 37 -4.70 -10.69 -20.61
N THR A 38 -4.64 -11.35 -19.47
CA THR A 38 -5.02 -10.80 -18.18
C THR A 38 -3.96 -9.78 -17.74
N GLY A 39 -4.36 -8.53 -17.52
CA GLY A 39 -3.51 -7.52 -16.89
C GLY A 39 -2.64 -6.65 -17.78
N THR A 40 -2.54 -5.39 -17.38
CA THR A 40 -1.53 -4.40 -17.74
C THR A 40 -1.48 -3.38 -16.61
N GLU A 41 -0.28 -2.95 -16.24
CA GLU A 41 -0.10 -1.98 -15.16
C GLU A 41 -0.47 -0.56 -15.59
N ALA A 42 -1.19 0.13 -14.71
CA ALA A 42 -1.80 1.42 -14.99
C ALA A 42 -1.94 2.26 -13.72
N LEU A 43 -0.96 2.19 -12.81
CA LEU A 43 -1.05 2.73 -11.46
C LEU A 43 -1.10 4.27 -11.43
N HIS A 44 -0.23 4.93 -12.18
CA HIS A 44 -0.16 6.39 -12.29
C HIS A 44 0.32 6.85 -13.68
N GLY A 45 -0.16 6.15 -14.70
CA GLY A 45 0.37 6.18 -16.06
C GLY A 45 0.31 4.77 -16.65
N VAL A 46 0.34 4.63 -17.98
CA VAL A 46 0.45 3.30 -18.59
C VAL A 46 1.88 2.80 -18.41
N ALA A 47 2.06 1.67 -17.72
CA ALA A 47 3.39 1.15 -17.41
C ALA A 47 3.85 0.07 -18.40
N TRP A 48 5.16 -0.13 -18.50
CA TRP A 48 5.84 -1.17 -19.30
C TRP A 48 5.67 -1.11 -20.82
N LEU A 49 4.81 -0.24 -21.36
CA LEU A 49 4.52 -0.18 -22.80
C LEU A 49 5.36 0.86 -23.57
N GLY A 50 6.32 1.52 -22.90
CA GLY A 50 7.19 2.55 -23.48
C GLY A 50 6.84 3.96 -22.99
N GLU A 51 7.10 4.97 -23.83
CA GLU A 51 6.81 6.38 -23.53
C GLU A 51 5.31 6.59 -23.32
N ALA A 52 4.93 7.11 -22.15
CA ALA A 52 3.55 7.40 -21.77
C ALA A 52 3.51 8.60 -20.82
N THR A 53 2.35 9.22 -20.63
CA THR A 53 2.24 10.28 -19.63
C THR A 53 2.42 9.67 -18.23
N VAL A 54 3.37 10.19 -17.44
CA VAL A 54 3.62 9.75 -16.06
C VAL A 54 3.15 10.83 -15.09
N PHE A 55 2.19 10.45 -14.25
CA PHE A 55 1.63 11.29 -13.19
C PHE A 55 2.37 11.06 -11.86
N PRO A 56 2.10 11.88 -10.83
CA PRO A 56 2.59 11.57 -9.49
C PRO A 56 2.21 10.15 -9.05
N GLN A 57 3.11 9.50 -8.33
CA GLN A 57 2.83 8.25 -7.63
C GLN A 57 1.51 8.32 -6.87
N ALA A 58 0.87 7.18 -6.63
CA ALA A 58 -0.46 7.12 -6.04
C ALA A 58 -0.52 7.82 -4.67
N VAL A 59 0.53 7.72 -3.84
CA VAL A 59 0.62 8.46 -2.57
C VAL A 59 0.63 9.99 -2.77
N GLY A 60 1.22 10.48 -3.87
CA GLY A 60 1.16 11.89 -4.26
C GLY A 60 -0.22 12.31 -4.76
N LEU A 61 -0.91 11.45 -5.52
CA LEU A 61 -2.31 11.65 -5.87
C LEU A 61 -3.21 11.64 -4.61
N GLY A 62 -2.90 10.78 -3.63
CA GLY A 62 -3.47 10.79 -2.30
C GLY A 62 -3.33 12.15 -1.62
N ALA A 63 -2.15 12.76 -1.72
CA ALA A 63 -1.89 14.06 -1.12
C ALA A 63 -2.73 15.21 -1.72
N THR A 64 -3.36 15.01 -2.89
CA THR A 64 -4.21 16.04 -3.51
C THR A 64 -5.57 16.20 -2.82
N TRP A 65 -6.08 15.14 -2.17
CA TRP A 65 -7.44 15.06 -1.61
C TRP A 65 -8.52 15.52 -2.62
N ASP A 66 -8.32 15.20 -3.91
CA ASP A 66 -9.15 15.69 -5.01
C ASP A 66 -9.60 14.53 -5.92
N GLU A 67 -10.83 14.06 -5.68
CA GLU A 67 -11.45 12.99 -6.47
C GLU A 67 -11.63 13.35 -7.94
N GLU A 68 -11.91 14.61 -8.26
CA GLU A 68 -12.11 15.03 -9.65
C GLU A 68 -10.77 14.97 -10.41
N LEU A 69 -9.70 15.47 -9.78
CA LEU A 69 -8.36 15.39 -10.34
C LEU A 69 -7.93 13.94 -10.57
N VAL A 70 -8.09 13.07 -9.58
CA VAL A 70 -7.77 11.64 -9.69
C VAL A 70 -8.61 10.94 -10.77
N HIS A 71 -9.88 11.29 -10.91
CA HIS A 71 -10.74 10.80 -11.99
C HIS A 71 -10.20 11.20 -13.37
N ARG A 72 -9.81 12.47 -13.58
CA ARG A 72 -9.25 12.94 -14.86
C ARG A 72 -7.89 12.30 -15.18
N VAL A 73 -7.07 12.04 -14.15
CA VAL A 73 -5.82 11.30 -14.31
C VAL A 73 -6.11 9.90 -14.84
N ALA A 74 -7.01 9.16 -14.18
CA ALA A 74 -7.43 7.84 -14.65
C ALA A 74 -8.09 7.86 -16.04
N GLU A 75 -8.85 8.91 -16.35
CA GLU A 75 -9.42 9.12 -17.67
C GLU A 75 -8.32 9.18 -18.74
N THR A 76 -7.25 9.93 -18.47
CA THR A 76 -6.09 10.04 -19.34
C THR A 76 -5.38 8.69 -19.50
N VAL A 77 -5.12 8.00 -18.38
CA VAL A 77 -4.45 6.68 -18.38
C VAL A 77 -5.23 5.67 -19.23
N SER A 78 -6.56 5.64 -19.12
CA SER A 78 -7.39 4.70 -19.90
C SER A 78 -7.48 5.05 -21.39
N VAL A 79 -7.43 6.34 -21.74
CA VAL A 79 -7.34 6.78 -23.15
C VAL A 79 -6.01 6.33 -23.75
N GLU A 80 -4.89 6.55 -23.05
CA GLU A 80 -3.58 6.10 -23.53
C GLU A 80 -3.53 4.57 -23.63
N LEU A 81 -4.05 3.83 -22.64
CA LEU A 81 -4.07 2.37 -22.68
C LEU A 81 -4.87 1.83 -23.88
N ARG A 82 -5.96 2.48 -24.27
CA ARG A 82 -6.69 2.17 -25.51
C ARG A 82 -5.85 2.46 -26.76
N ALA A 83 -5.08 3.54 -26.77
CA ALA A 83 -4.16 3.82 -27.86
C ALA A 83 -3.06 2.75 -27.98
N PHE A 84 -2.47 2.32 -26.85
CA PHE A 84 -1.52 1.22 -26.80
C PHE A 84 -2.11 -0.11 -27.26
N HIS A 85 -3.35 -0.41 -26.85
CA HIS A 85 -4.06 -1.63 -27.25
C HIS A 85 -4.25 -1.73 -28.77
N HIS A 86 -4.66 -0.64 -29.42
CA HIS A 86 -4.94 -0.64 -30.86
C HIS A 86 -3.70 -0.45 -31.75
N HIS A 87 -2.72 0.33 -31.31
CA HIS A 87 -1.68 0.88 -32.21
C HIS A 87 -0.26 0.47 -31.86
N ARG A 88 -0.04 -0.23 -30.75
CA ARG A 88 1.28 -0.72 -30.36
C ARG A 88 1.32 -2.23 -30.31
N PRO A 89 2.47 -2.85 -30.66
CA PRO A 89 2.64 -4.28 -30.43
C PRO A 89 2.50 -4.60 -28.93
N PRO A 90 2.11 -5.83 -28.58
CA PRO A 90 2.10 -6.24 -27.18
C PRO A 90 3.52 -6.18 -26.61
N ALA A 91 3.67 -5.71 -25.36
CA ALA A 91 4.97 -5.73 -24.68
C ALA A 91 5.51 -7.15 -24.45
N SER A 92 4.62 -8.14 -24.29
CA SER A 92 4.96 -9.54 -24.07
C SER A 92 3.82 -10.45 -24.55
N GLY A 93 4.17 -11.65 -25.00
CA GLY A 93 3.23 -12.67 -25.45
C GLY A 93 2.47 -12.33 -26.74
N PRO A 94 1.55 -13.22 -27.16
CA PRO A 94 0.72 -13.02 -28.34
C PRO A 94 -0.45 -12.06 -28.06
N GLY A 95 -1.01 -11.48 -29.14
CA GLY A 95 -2.23 -10.68 -29.07
C GLY A 95 -1.98 -9.17 -28.98
N THR A 96 -2.77 -8.49 -28.16
CA THR A 96 -2.76 -7.03 -27.95
C THR A 96 -2.47 -6.72 -26.48
N ASN A 97 -2.01 -5.50 -26.19
CA ASN A 97 -1.89 -5.03 -24.80
C ASN A 97 -3.22 -5.17 -24.05
N SER A 98 -3.23 -5.61 -22.80
CA SER A 98 -4.49 -5.86 -22.09
C SER A 98 -5.23 -4.56 -21.81
N LEU A 99 -6.57 -4.61 -21.89
CA LEU A 99 -7.45 -3.56 -21.41
C LEU A 99 -7.94 -3.84 -19.98
N GLN A 100 -7.43 -4.87 -19.32
CA GLN A 100 -7.61 -5.04 -17.88
C GLN A 100 -6.47 -4.35 -17.16
N ALA A 101 -6.79 -3.26 -16.46
CA ALA A 101 -5.82 -2.47 -15.70
C ALA A 101 -5.69 -3.00 -14.28
N TRP A 102 -4.48 -3.37 -13.89
CA TRP A 102 -4.13 -3.77 -12.51
C TRP A 102 -3.92 -2.53 -11.62
N ALA A 103 -4.97 -1.73 -11.50
CA ALA A 103 -5.00 -0.52 -10.70
C ALA A 103 -6.45 -0.16 -10.32
N PRO A 104 -6.65 0.56 -9.20
CA PRO A 104 -5.63 1.04 -8.27
C PRO A 104 -5.24 0.04 -7.17
N VAL A 105 -4.15 0.36 -6.46
CA VAL A 105 -3.83 -0.26 -5.15
C VAL A 105 -4.64 0.46 -4.07
N VAL A 106 -5.42 -0.31 -3.30
CA VAL A 106 -6.30 0.23 -2.23
C VAL A 106 -5.94 -0.30 -0.85
N ASN A 107 -4.78 -0.96 -0.69
CA ASN A 107 -4.26 -1.31 0.62
C ASN A 107 -3.98 -0.03 1.42
N PRO A 108 -4.52 0.12 2.65
CA PRO A 108 -4.17 1.26 3.50
C PRO A 108 -2.68 1.29 3.83
N LEU A 109 -2.08 2.48 3.87
CA LEU A 109 -0.67 2.71 4.19
C LEU A 109 -0.40 2.63 5.71
N ARG A 110 -0.56 1.43 6.29
CA ARG A 110 -0.45 1.19 7.74
C ARG A 110 0.96 1.45 8.30
N ASP A 111 1.98 0.89 7.64
CA ASP A 111 3.38 0.97 8.09
C ASP A 111 4.20 1.79 7.09
N PRO A 112 4.82 2.93 7.50
CA PRO A 112 5.58 3.80 6.61
C PRO A 112 6.87 3.17 6.05
N ARG A 113 7.24 1.98 6.52
CA ARG A 113 8.39 1.21 6.05
C ARG A 113 8.05 0.25 4.90
N TRP A 114 6.76 0.02 4.63
CA TRP A 114 6.34 -0.91 3.58
C TRP A 114 6.96 -0.51 2.25
N GLY A 115 7.63 -1.45 1.57
CA GLY A 115 8.37 -1.23 0.33
C GLY A 115 7.50 -0.71 -0.82
N ARG A 116 6.19 -0.94 -0.81
CA ARG A 116 5.26 -0.49 -1.88
C ARG A 116 4.36 0.66 -1.44
N ASN A 117 4.77 1.43 -0.43
CA ASN A 117 3.99 2.54 0.11
C ASN A 117 3.64 3.60 -0.96
N GLU A 118 4.46 3.76 -2.00
CA GLU A 118 4.22 4.66 -3.12
C GLU A 118 2.96 4.35 -3.92
N GLU A 119 2.49 3.09 -3.85
CA GLU A 119 1.38 2.61 -4.65
C GLU A 119 0.01 2.83 -4.00
N GLY A 120 -0.05 2.94 -2.67
CA GLY A 120 -1.29 3.21 -1.95
C GLY A 120 -1.61 4.71 -1.90
N TYR A 121 -2.88 5.03 -1.68
CA TYR A 121 -3.33 6.42 -1.58
C TYR A 121 -3.15 7.02 -0.19
N SER A 122 -3.43 6.26 0.88
CA SER A 122 -3.54 6.81 2.24
C SER A 122 -3.52 5.74 3.32
N GLU A 123 -3.18 6.10 4.56
CA GLU A 123 -3.39 5.26 5.74
C GLU A 123 -4.88 5.16 6.15
N ASP A 124 -5.75 6.00 5.59
CA ASP A 124 -7.18 6.02 5.94
C ASP A 124 -8.05 5.27 4.91
N PRO A 125 -8.95 4.35 5.34
CA PRO A 125 -9.81 3.60 4.44
C PRO A 125 -10.84 4.45 3.67
N VAL A 126 -11.40 5.51 4.28
CA VAL A 126 -12.40 6.37 3.61
C VAL A 126 -11.73 7.18 2.51
N HIS A 127 -10.58 7.78 2.83
CA HIS A 127 -9.80 8.52 1.85
C HIS A 127 -9.36 7.62 0.69
N THR A 128 -8.80 6.45 1.00
CA THR A 128 -8.39 5.45 0.00
C THR A 128 -9.56 5.00 -0.88
N ALA A 129 -10.72 4.69 -0.30
CA ALA A 129 -11.87 4.22 -1.05
C ALA A 129 -12.48 5.30 -1.97
N ARG A 130 -12.49 6.57 -1.55
CA ARG A 130 -12.99 7.67 -2.40
C ARG A 130 -12.11 7.89 -3.62
N LEU A 131 -10.78 7.97 -3.42
CA LEU A 131 -9.84 8.12 -4.54
C LEU A 131 -9.80 6.87 -5.42
N GLY A 132 -9.83 5.67 -4.82
CA GLY A 132 -9.92 4.41 -5.56
C GLY A 132 -11.18 4.32 -6.42
N THR A 133 -12.33 4.77 -5.90
CA THR A 133 -13.59 4.86 -6.68
C THR A 133 -13.46 5.84 -7.83
N ALA A 134 -12.90 7.03 -7.60
CA ALA A 134 -12.67 8.03 -8.63
C ALA A 134 -11.75 7.50 -9.75
N TYR A 135 -10.66 6.84 -9.37
CA TYR A 135 -9.70 6.24 -10.30
C TYR A 135 -10.35 5.12 -11.13
N CYS A 136 -11.06 4.19 -10.49
CA CYS A 136 -11.78 3.12 -11.20
C CYS A 136 -12.81 3.67 -12.20
N ARG A 137 -13.57 4.71 -11.83
CA ARG A 137 -14.54 5.36 -12.74
C ARG A 137 -13.86 6.00 -13.94
N GLY A 138 -12.78 6.74 -13.72
CA GLY A 138 -12.00 7.35 -14.80
C GLY A 138 -11.41 6.30 -15.75
N LEU A 139 -10.98 5.15 -15.23
CA LEU A 139 -10.54 4.03 -16.06
C LEU A 139 -11.69 3.38 -16.86
N ALA A 140 -12.82 3.13 -16.21
CA ALA A 140 -13.96 2.45 -16.79
C ALA A 140 -14.65 3.27 -17.89
N GLY A 141 -14.69 4.60 -17.73
CA GLY A 141 -15.45 5.52 -18.58
C GLY A 141 -16.97 5.41 -18.38
N ASP A 142 -17.71 6.35 -18.97
CA ASP A 142 -19.13 6.57 -18.64
C ASP A 142 -20.12 5.79 -19.53
N HIS A 143 -19.64 5.03 -20.52
CA HIS A 143 -20.55 4.35 -21.43
C HIS A 143 -21.31 3.22 -20.69
N PRO A 144 -22.66 3.18 -20.75
CA PRO A 144 -23.49 2.31 -19.91
C PRO A 144 -23.34 0.80 -20.18
N HIS A 145 -22.66 0.43 -21.26
CA HIS A 145 -22.47 -0.97 -21.68
C HIS A 145 -21.01 -1.34 -21.97
N TYR A 146 -20.17 -0.36 -22.30
CA TYR A 146 -18.82 -0.62 -22.79
C TYR A 146 -17.83 0.06 -21.86
N LEU A 147 -16.83 -0.71 -21.45
CA LEU A 147 -15.72 -0.24 -20.63
C LEU A 147 -14.64 0.32 -21.55
N ARG A 148 -14.09 1.48 -21.20
CA ARG A 148 -12.86 1.96 -21.82
C ARG A 148 -11.71 1.06 -21.39
N VAL A 149 -11.55 0.85 -20.10
CA VAL A 149 -10.60 -0.10 -19.51
C VAL A 149 -11.29 -0.80 -18.34
N ALA A 150 -10.89 -2.02 -18.01
CA ALA A 150 -11.41 -2.82 -16.92
C ALA A 150 -10.53 -2.67 -15.66
N PRO A 151 -10.90 -1.82 -14.68
CA PRO A 151 -10.13 -1.65 -13.44
C PRO A 151 -10.20 -2.88 -12.52
N VAL A 152 -9.06 -3.26 -11.95
CA VAL A 152 -8.90 -4.37 -11.00
C VAL A 152 -8.22 -3.85 -9.74
N LEU A 153 -8.91 -3.95 -8.61
CA LEU A 153 -8.37 -3.55 -7.31
C LEU A 153 -7.26 -4.50 -6.88
N LYS A 154 -6.23 -3.98 -6.22
CA LYS A 154 -5.21 -4.85 -5.61
C LYS A 154 -4.68 -4.28 -4.30
N HIS A 155 -4.13 -5.09 -3.41
CA HIS A 155 -4.05 -6.54 -3.42
C HIS A 155 -4.97 -7.06 -2.31
N PHE A 156 -5.89 -7.96 -2.63
CA PHE A 156 -6.92 -8.47 -1.73
C PHE A 156 -6.40 -9.71 -0.97
N LEU A 157 -6.02 -9.59 0.31
CA LEU A 157 -6.08 -8.40 1.15
C LEU A 157 -4.92 -8.32 2.17
N ALA A 158 -4.86 -7.19 2.88
CA ALA A 158 -3.96 -6.97 4.01
C ALA A 158 -2.48 -7.17 3.69
N TYR A 159 -2.08 -6.63 2.54
CA TYR A 159 -0.73 -6.76 2.01
C TYR A 159 0.01 -5.43 2.18
N ASN A 160 0.82 -5.34 3.24
CA ASN A 160 1.71 -4.22 3.54
C ASN A 160 3.07 -4.70 4.08
N ASN A 161 3.62 -5.77 3.49
CA ASN A 161 4.91 -6.35 3.87
C ASN A 161 5.52 -7.08 2.66
N GLU A 162 6.71 -6.69 2.24
CA GLU A 162 7.44 -7.27 1.12
C GLU A 162 8.38 -8.40 1.52
N ASP A 163 9.00 -8.30 2.69
CA ASP A 163 9.98 -9.28 3.14
C ASP A 163 9.27 -10.63 3.43
N ASP A 164 9.71 -11.70 2.76
CA ASP A 164 9.09 -13.04 2.84
C ASP A 164 7.57 -13.05 2.57
N ARG A 165 7.07 -12.08 1.77
CA ARG A 165 5.64 -11.80 1.53
C ARG A 165 4.73 -12.97 1.19
N CYS A 166 5.25 -14.04 0.60
CA CYS A 166 4.45 -15.22 0.25
C CYS A 166 4.34 -16.23 1.40
N THR A 167 5.09 -16.07 2.49
CA THR A 167 5.07 -17.00 3.63
C THR A 167 4.72 -16.32 4.95
N THR A 168 4.69 -14.99 4.99
CA THR A 168 4.23 -14.23 6.15
C THR A 168 2.70 -14.19 6.23
N SER A 169 2.20 -14.04 7.45
CA SER A 169 0.76 -13.95 7.72
C SER A 169 0.40 -12.65 8.39
N SER A 170 -0.55 -11.93 7.80
CA SER A 170 -1.18 -10.74 8.38
C SER A 170 -2.22 -11.17 9.42
N GLY A 171 -1.93 -10.90 10.70
CA GLY A 171 -2.83 -11.22 11.82
C GLY A 171 -3.88 -10.15 12.02
N LEU A 172 -5.12 -10.43 11.59
CA LEU A 172 -6.24 -9.49 11.63
C LEU A 172 -7.37 -10.04 12.49
N ARG A 173 -7.56 -9.44 13.67
CA ARG A 173 -8.78 -9.69 14.43
C ARG A 173 -10.01 -9.21 13.63
N PRO A 174 -11.19 -9.83 13.78
CA PRO A 174 -12.36 -9.53 12.95
C PRO A 174 -12.67 -8.03 12.87
N ARG A 175 -12.51 -7.33 14.00
CA ARG A 175 -12.71 -5.89 14.05
C ARG A 175 -11.81 -5.10 13.09
N VAL A 176 -10.51 -5.40 13.05
CA VAL A 176 -9.57 -4.72 12.15
C VAL A 176 -9.82 -5.13 10.70
N LEU A 177 -10.06 -6.41 10.45
CA LEU A 177 -10.43 -6.92 9.12
C LEU A 177 -11.59 -6.11 8.52
N HIS A 178 -12.67 -5.91 9.27
CA HIS A 178 -13.86 -5.22 8.78
C HIS A 178 -13.78 -3.68 8.82
N GLU A 179 -13.19 -3.10 9.86
CA GLU A 179 -13.12 -1.63 10.03
C GLU A 179 -11.99 -0.96 9.23
N TYR A 180 -10.95 -1.71 8.83
CA TYR A 180 -9.75 -1.13 8.21
C TYR A 180 -9.46 -1.72 6.83
N ASP A 181 -9.13 -3.01 6.73
CA ASP A 181 -8.71 -3.62 5.46
C ASP A 181 -9.86 -3.75 4.46
N LEU A 182 -10.96 -4.39 4.83
CA LEU A 182 -12.14 -4.53 3.96
C LEU A 182 -12.82 -3.19 3.69
N ALA A 183 -12.70 -2.22 4.62
CA ALA A 183 -13.28 -0.90 4.50
C ALA A 183 -12.73 -0.11 3.30
N ALA A 184 -11.49 -0.37 2.88
CA ALA A 184 -10.89 0.26 1.70
C ALA A 184 -11.42 -0.31 0.36
N PHE A 185 -11.85 -1.58 0.35
CA PHE A 185 -12.38 -2.26 -0.84
C PHE A 185 -13.90 -2.09 -1.01
N ARG A 186 -14.64 -2.21 0.10
CA ARG A 186 -16.12 -2.31 0.09
C ARG A 186 -16.80 -1.18 -0.70
N PRO A 187 -16.50 0.11 -0.48
CA PRO A 187 -17.20 1.19 -1.20
C PRO A 187 -16.90 1.16 -2.70
N VAL A 188 -15.66 0.85 -3.09
CA VAL A 188 -15.25 0.80 -4.50
C VAL A 188 -15.99 -0.30 -5.25
N VAL A 189 -16.04 -1.50 -4.66
CA VAL A 189 -16.76 -2.65 -5.24
C VAL A 189 -18.27 -2.42 -5.25
N ALA A 190 -18.85 -1.98 -4.14
CA ALA A 190 -20.30 -1.76 -4.02
C ALA A 190 -20.81 -0.66 -4.96
N SER A 191 -19.95 0.29 -5.34
CA SER A 191 -20.29 1.32 -6.33
C SER A 191 -20.37 0.81 -7.77
N GLY A 192 -19.87 -0.39 -8.06
CA GLY A 192 -19.75 -0.94 -9.41
C GLY A 192 -18.60 -0.35 -10.24
N ALA A 193 -17.74 0.47 -9.64
CA ALA A 193 -16.60 1.08 -10.33
C ALA A 193 -15.51 0.06 -10.69
N ALA A 194 -15.24 -0.91 -9.80
CA ALA A 194 -14.28 -1.99 -10.06
C ALA A 194 -14.90 -3.12 -10.90
N THR A 195 -14.08 -3.76 -11.73
CA THR A 195 -14.48 -4.93 -12.54
C THR A 195 -13.88 -6.24 -12.04
N GLY A 196 -12.95 -6.15 -11.09
CA GLY A 196 -12.25 -7.30 -10.53
C GLY A 196 -11.43 -6.91 -9.31
N ALA A 197 -10.80 -7.92 -8.70
CA ALA A 197 -9.78 -7.74 -7.69
C ALA A 197 -8.64 -8.76 -7.93
N MET A 198 -7.43 -8.43 -7.50
CA MET A 198 -6.27 -9.31 -7.51
C MET A 198 -6.03 -9.84 -6.10
N ALA A 199 -5.99 -11.15 -5.92
CA ALA A 199 -5.67 -11.77 -4.63
C ALA A 199 -4.20 -11.55 -4.26
N ALA A 200 -3.92 -11.27 -2.99
CA ALA A 200 -2.57 -10.94 -2.51
C ALA A 200 -1.67 -12.16 -2.29
N TYR A 201 -0.36 -11.92 -2.19
CA TYR A 201 0.67 -12.95 -1.93
C TYR A 201 0.56 -13.60 -0.54
N ASN A 202 0.26 -12.82 0.49
CA ASN A 202 0.39 -13.21 1.88
C ASN A 202 -0.75 -14.12 2.36
N LEU A 203 -0.54 -14.66 3.56
CA LEU A 203 -1.58 -15.29 4.34
C LEU A 203 -2.31 -14.23 5.18
N VAL A 204 -3.60 -14.45 5.46
CA VAL A 204 -4.38 -13.71 6.46
C VAL A 204 -4.87 -14.73 7.48
N ASN A 205 -4.56 -14.49 8.76
CA ASN A 205 -4.87 -15.42 9.84
C ASN A 205 -4.46 -16.87 9.52
N GLY A 206 -3.25 -17.06 8.95
CA GLY A 206 -2.72 -18.36 8.58
C GLY A 206 -3.35 -19.03 7.35
N ARG A 207 -4.20 -18.33 6.59
CA ARG A 207 -4.80 -18.80 5.34
C ARG A 207 -4.29 -17.99 4.13
N PRO A 208 -3.77 -18.63 3.07
CA PRO A 208 -3.38 -17.92 1.85
C PRO A 208 -4.55 -17.16 1.21
N CYS A 209 -4.34 -15.92 0.76
CA CYS A 209 -5.40 -15.11 0.16
C CYS A 209 -6.03 -15.77 -1.08
N HIS A 210 -5.27 -16.58 -1.81
CA HIS A 210 -5.72 -17.33 -2.99
C HIS A 210 -6.79 -18.40 -2.70
N VAL A 211 -6.97 -18.80 -1.43
CA VAL A 211 -8.03 -19.72 -0.98
C VAL A 211 -8.96 -19.07 0.04
N SER A 212 -8.97 -17.74 0.10
CA SER A 212 -9.80 -16.99 1.04
C SER A 212 -11.28 -17.05 0.67
N PRO A 213 -12.18 -17.39 1.62
CA PRO A 213 -13.62 -17.36 1.37
C PRO A 213 -14.16 -15.94 1.20
N LEU A 214 -13.41 -14.92 1.63
CA LEU A 214 -13.79 -13.50 1.53
C LEU A 214 -13.97 -13.03 0.07
N ILE A 215 -13.44 -13.75 -0.91
CA ILE A 215 -13.71 -13.46 -2.32
C ILE A 215 -15.20 -13.62 -2.64
N GLU A 216 -15.83 -14.70 -2.19
CA GLU A 216 -17.25 -14.95 -2.40
C GLU A 216 -18.10 -14.25 -1.32
N ASP A 217 -17.69 -14.36 -0.05
CA ASP A 217 -18.47 -13.87 1.10
C ASP A 217 -18.49 -12.34 1.20
N GLU A 218 -17.45 -11.65 0.71
CA GLU A 218 -17.34 -10.20 0.75
C GLU A 218 -17.36 -9.57 -0.64
N LEU A 219 -16.31 -9.75 -1.45
CA LEU A 219 -16.15 -9.03 -2.73
C LEU A 219 -17.35 -9.24 -3.66
N ARG A 220 -17.70 -10.50 -3.94
CA ARG A 220 -18.82 -10.80 -4.86
C ARG A 220 -20.16 -10.46 -4.25
N ARG A 221 -20.33 -10.62 -2.93
CA ARG A 221 -21.54 -10.19 -2.20
C ARG A 221 -21.78 -8.69 -2.35
N TRP A 222 -20.75 -7.86 -2.21
CA TRP A 222 -20.87 -6.41 -2.39
C TRP A 222 -21.21 -6.02 -3.83
N ALA A 223 -20.70 -6.78 -4.82
CA ALA A 223 -20.96 -6.54 -6.23
C ALA A 223 -22.38 -6.93 -6.70
N VAL A 224 -23.14 -7.72 -5.94
CA VAL A 224 -24.47 -8.24 -6.36
C VAL A 224 -25.41 -7.12 -6.84
N SER A 225 -25.45 -5.99 -6.13
CA SER A 225 -26.35 -4.87 -6.44
C SER A 225 -26.00 -4.15 -7.75
N THR A 226 -24.77 -4.31 -8.24
CA THR A 226 -24.28 -3.70 -9.48
C THR A 226 -24.79 -4.42 -10.74
N GLY A 227 -25.24 -5.67 -10.60
CA GLY A 227 -25.68 -6.52 -11.71
C GLY A 227 -24.56 -7.13 -12.56
N HIS A 228 -23.30 -6.90 -12.20
CA HIS A 228 -22.10 -7.45 -12.84
C HIS A 228 -21.34 -8.37 -11.90
N GLU A 229 -20.72 -9.42 -12.45
CA GLU A 229 -19.79 -10.25 -11.70
C GLU A 229 -18.37 -9.68 -11.77
N LEU A 230 -17.64 -9.76 -10.66
CA LEU A 230 -16.21 -9.44 -10.62
C LEU A 230 -15.41 -10.54 -11.31
N PHE A 231 -14.35 -10.17 -12.01
CA PHE A 231 -13.37 -11.11 -12.53
C PHE A 231 -12.09 -11.04 -11.68
N VAL A 232 -11.88 -12.07 -10.86
CA VAL A 232 -10.82 -12.09 -9.85
C VAL A 232 -9.58 -12.80 -10.40
N VAL A 233 -8.41 -12.20 -10.21
CA VAL A 233 -7.14 -12.70 -10.75
C VAL A 233 -6.17 -13.00 -9.61
N SER A 234 -5.22 -13.90 -9.82
CA SER A 234 -4.10 -14.06 -8.88
C SER A 234 -3.06 -12.96 -9.08
N ASP A 235 -2.28 -12.67 -8.03
CA ASP A 235 -1.00 -12.00 -8.20
C ASP A 235 -0.02 -12.87 -9.02
N ALA A 236 1.04 -12.26 -9.52
CA ALA A 236 2.00 -12.90 -10.41
C ALA A 236 2.85 -13.95 -9.70
N GLU A 237 2.90 -15.17 -10.24
CA GLU A 237 3.60 -16.34 -9.66
C GLU A 237 3.09 -16.73 -8.26
N ALA A 238 1.92 -16.22 -7.85
CA ALA A 238 1.37 -16.51 -6.54
C ALA A 238 0.59 -17.84 -6.43
N PRO A 239 -0.07 -18.38 -7.46
CA PRO A 239 -0.80 -19.64 -7.32
C PRO A 239 0.08 -20.85 -6.99
N CYS A 240 1.29 -20.94 -7.55
CA CYS A 240 2.26 -21.99 -7.20
C CYS A 240 2.79 -21.84 -5.76
N ASN A 241 2.69 -20.65 -5.16
CA ASN A 241 3.11 -20.42 -3.78
C ASN A 241 2.41 -21.35 -2.79
N LEU A 242 1.15 -21.69 -3.06
CA LEU A 242 0.31 -22.61 -2.28
C LEU A 242 0.95 -23.98 -2.00
N VAL A 243 1.93 -24.38 -2.81
CA VAL A 243 2.65 -25.67 -2.71
C VAL A 243 4.12 -25.45 -2.40
N ASP A 244 4.80 -24.60 -3.19
CA ASP A 244 6.26 -24.59 -3.23
C ASP A 244 6.90 -23.88 -2.01
N PRO A 245 6.64 -22.58 -1.76
CA PRO A 245 7.06 -21.88 -0.54
C PRO A 245 6.10 -22.02 0.65
N GLU A 246 4.78 -22.07 0.46
CA GLU A 246 3.82 -22.04 1.59
C GLU A 246 3.58 -23.44 2.19
N HIS A 247 3.77 -24.48 1.39
CA HIS A 247 3.46 -25.88 1.76
C HIS A 247 2.03 -26.04 2.33
N TYR A 248 1.08 -25.26 1.82
CA TYR A 248 -0.29 -25.26 2.29
C TYR A 248 -1.08 -26.46 1.74
N PHE A 249 -0.79 -26.84 0.49
CA PHE A 249 -1.25 -28.05 -0.17
C PHE A 249 -0.09 -28.97 -0.55
N ASP A 250 -0.40 -30.26 -0.69
CA ASP A 250 0.61 -31.28 -0.99
C ASP A 250 0.95 -31.37 -2.49
N ASP A 251 0.07 -30.86 -3.37
CA ASP A 251 0.26 -30.87 -4.83
C ASP A 251 -0.49 -29.73 -5.54
N HIS A 252 0.01 -29.32 -6.72
CA HIS A 252 -0.56 -28.21 -7.50
C HIS A 252 -1.98 -28.46 -8.00
N PRO A 253 -2.39 -29.65 -8.52
CA PRO A 253 -3.77 -29.86 -8.90
C PRO A 253 -4.76 -29.62 -7.76
N GLN A 254 -4.42 -30.00 -6.52
CA GLN A 254 -5.26 -29.71 -5.36
C GLN A 254 -5.27 -28.21 -5.01
N ALA A 255 -4.12 -27.55 -5.06
CA ALA A 255 -4.02 -26.11 -4.80
C ALA A 255 -4.85 -25.28 -5.81
N PHE A 256 -4.68 -25.52 -7.10
CA PHE A 256 -5.39 -24.80 -8.16
C PHE A 256 -6.90 -25.10 -8.15
N ALA A 257 -7.29 -26.33 -7.80
CA ALA A 257 -8.70 -26.66 -7.56
C ALA A 257 -9.31 -25.85 -6.42
N ALA A 258 -8.58 -25.71 -5.31
CA ALA A 258 -9.02 -24.94 -4.16
C ALA A 258 -9.12 -23.45 -4.49
N ALA A 259 -8.13 -22.89 -5.18
CA ALA A 259 -8.11 -21.50 -5.60
C ALA A 259 -9.25 -21.15 -6.57
N LEU A 260 -9.52 -22.01 -7.57
CA LEU A 260 -10.66 -21.83 -8.48
C LEU A 260 -12.00 -21.87 -7.73
N LYS A 261 -12.13 -22.76 -6.74
CA LYS A 261 -13.33 -22.86 -5.90
C LYS A 261 -13.52 -21.66 -4.98
N ALA A 262 -12.44 -21.13 -4.42
CA ALA A 262 -12.45 -19.93 -3.60
C ALA A 262 -12.80 -18.67 -4.42
N GLY A 263 -12.56 -18.70 -5.73
CA GLY A 263 -13.08 -17.70 -6.67
C GLY A 263 -12.04 -17.01 -7.55
N ILE A 264 -10.81 -17.54 -7.63
CA ILE A 264 -9.80 -17.12 -8.61
C ILE A 264 -10.28 -17.53 -10.01
N ASP A 265 -10.46 -16.55 -10.90
CA ASP A 265 -10.93 -16.79 -12.27
C ASP A 265 -9.78 -16.80 -13.31
N SER A 266 -8.63 -16.17 -13.00
CA SER A 266 -7.43 -16.15 -13.85
C SER A 266 -6.17 -16.38 -13.04
N PHE A 267 -5.34 -17.31 -13.48
CA PHE A 267 -4.04 -17.66 -12.89
C PHE A 267 -2.91 -16.97 -13.66
N THR A 268 -2.19 -16.08 -12.98
CA THR A 268 -0.96 -15.40 -13.42
C THR A 268 0.22 -16.20 -12.90
N ASP A 269 0.69 -17.18 -13.66
CA ASP A 269 1.69 -18.15 -13.20
C ASP A 269 2.41 -18.78 -14.41
N HIS A 270 3.69 -19.12 -14.28
CA HIS A 270 4.51 -19.72 -15.35
C HIS A 270 4.61 -18.86 -16.63
N GLU A 271 4.65 -17.54 -16.47
CA GLU A 271 4.78 -16.58 -17.57
C GLU A 271 3.85 -16.88 -18.77
N GLN A 272 4.40 -17.20 -19.95
CA GLN A 272 3.65 -17.49 -21.18
C GLN A 272 3.30 -18.99 -21.33
N ASP A 273 3.80 -19.88 -20.46
CA ASP A 273 3.56 -21.31 -20.54
C ASP A 273 2.22 -21.74 -19.90
N SER A 274 1.14 -21.58 -20.68
CA SER A 274 -0.18 -22.04 -20.27
C SER A 274 -0.31 -23.56 -20.08
N ALA A 275 0.61 -24.38 -20.65
CA ALA A 275 0.44 -25.83 -20.67
C ALA A 275 0.56 -26.44 -19.27
N THR A 276 1.40 -25.84 -18.41
CA THR A 276 1.61 -26.31 -17.05
C THR A 276 0.36 -26.10 -16.19
N VAL A 277 -0.15 -24.85 -16.12
CA VAL A 277 -1.37 -24.50 -15.38
C VAL A 277 -2.58 -25.28 -15.88
N THR A 278 -2.80 -25.33 -17.19
CA THR A 278 -3.93 -26.08 -17.77
C THR A 278 -3.83 -27.59 -17.51
N GLY A 279 -2.61 -28.14 -17.50
CA GLY A 279 -2.35 -29.53 -17.14
C GLY A 279 -2.73 -29.86 -15.70
N TRP A 280 -2.46 -28.96 -14.74
CA TRP A 280 -2.87 -29.13 -13.35
C TRP A 280 -4.39 -29.05 -13.17
N LEU A 281 -5.05 -28.10 -13.82
CA LEU A 281 -6.51 -27.98 -13.78
C LEU A 281 -7.21 -29.19 -14.42
N ARG A 282 -6.65 -29.74 -15.52
CA ARG A 282 -7.15 -30.99 -16.11
C ARG A 282 -7.03 -32.17 -15.14
N GLN A 283 -5.87 -32.32 -14.50
CA GLN A 283 -5.68 -33.35 -13.47
C GLN A 283 -6.65 -33.17 -12.30
N ALA A 284 -6.96 -31.93 -11.93
CA ALA A 284 -7.94 -31.65 -10.89
C ALA A 284 -9.35 -32.13 -11.27
N ILE A 285 -9.79 -31.97 -12.53
CA ILE A 285 -11.04 -32.55 -13.04
C ILE A 285 -10.98 -34.08 -13.03
N GLU A 286 -9.90 -34.68 -13.54
CA GLU A 286 -9.72 -36.14 -13.57
C GLU A 286 -9.77 -36.77 -12.16
N ARG A 287 -9.27 -36.04 -11.16
CA ARG A 287 -9.31 -36.39 -9.73
C ARG A 287 -10.63 -36.01 -9.04
N SER A 288 -11.60 -35.45 -9.76
CA SER A 288 -12.88 -34.95 -9.22
C SER A 288 -12.73 -33.91 -8.11
N LEU A 289 -11.64 -33.13 -8.13
CA LEU A 289 -11.39 -32.02 -7.21
C LEU A 289 -12.17 -30.77 -7.62
N ILE A 290 -12.45 -30.61 -8.91
CA ILE A 290 -13.34 -29.60 -9.51
C ILE A 290 -14.21 -30.27 -10.59
N ALA A 291 -15.34 -29.66 -10.91
CA ALA A 291 -16.20 -30.04 -12.03
C ALA A 291 -16.05 -29.06 -13.20
N GLU A 292 -16.54 -29.43 -14.38
CA GLU A 292 -16.59 -28.50 -15.53
C GLU A 292 -17.41 -27.24 -15.21
N ASP A 293 -18.45 -27.34 -14.39
CA ASP A 293 -19.25 -26.19 -13.93
C ASP A 293 -18.42 -25.16 -13.15
N ASP A 294 -17.38 -25.58 -12.42
CA ASP A 294 -16.47 -24.67 -11.71
C ASP A 294 -15.66 -23.84 -12.72
N VAL A 295 -15.19 -24.48 -13.79
CA VAL A 295 -14.47 -23.83 -14.91
C VAL A 295 -15.40 -22.90 -15.67
N ASP A 296 -16.62 -23.35 -15.97
CA ASP A 296 -17.63 -22.57 -16.70
C ASP A 296 -17.99 -21.27 -16.00
N ARG A 297 -18.01 -21.26 -14.67
CA ARG A 297 -18.25 -20.07 -13.86
C ARG A 297 -17.14 -19.02 -14.05
N ALA A 298 -15.88 -19.41 -13.99
CA ALA A 298 -14.74 -18.51 -14.20
C ALA A 298 -14.67 -18.00 -15.66
N VAL A 299 -14.86 -18.90 -16.64
CA VAL A 299 -14.86 -18.52 -18.06
C VAL A 299 -16.02 -17.57 -18.38
N ARG A 300 -17.20 -17.76 -17.78
CA ARG A 300 -18.34 -16.85 -17.94
C ARG A 300 -18.00 -15.42 -17.54
N ARG A 301 -17.29 -15.23 -16.42
CA ARG A 301 -16.87 -13.91 -15.91
C ARG A 301 -15.87 -13.25 -16.85
N GLN A 302 -14.89 -14.01 -17.35
CA GLN A 302 -13.94 -13.50 -18.34
C GLN A 302 -14.66 -13.08 -19.63
N LEU A 303 -15.56 -13.91 -20.15
CA LEU A 303 -16.32 -13.60 -21.36
C LEU A 303 -17.19 -12.36 -21.17
N GLU A 304 -17.89 -12.22 -20.04
CA GLU A 304 -18.65 -11.01 -19.71
C GLU A 304 -17.76 -9.75 -19.75
N LEU A 305 -16.57 -9.81 -19.16
CA LEU A 305 -15.60 -8.71 -19.21
C LEU A 305 -15.22 -8.37 -20.66
N ARG A 306 -14.91 -9.37 -21.48
CA ARG A 306 -14.50 -9.21 -22.89
C ARG A 306 -15.61 -8.63 -23.77
N PHE A 307 -16.87 -9.00 -23.52
CA PHE A 307 -18.01 -8.34 -24.16
C PHE A 307 -18.11 -6.86 -23.78
N ARG A 308 -17.93 -6.53 -22.49
CA ARG A 308 -17.94 -5.14 -22.01
C ARG A 308 -16.75 -4.35 -22.54
N LEU A 309 -15.61 -4.97 -22.83
CA LEU A 309 -14.46 -4.31 -23.47
C LEU A 309 -14.64 -4.09 -24.98
N GLY A 310 -15.73 -4.56 -25.58
CA GLY A 310 -16.08 -4.30 -26.97
C GLY A 310 -15.49 -5.28 -27.99
N GLU A 311 -14.78 -6.33 -27.55
CA GLU A 311 -14.09 -7.27 -28.44
C GLU A 311 -15.00 -7.84 -29.53
N PHE A 312 -16.21 -8.27 -29.14
CA PHE A 312 -17.16 -8.92 -30.04
C PHE A 312 -18.08 -7.97 -30.80
N ASP A 313 -18.00 -6.66 -30.51
CA ASP A 313 -18.92 -5.64 -31.02
C ASP A 313 -18.17 -4.33 -31.35
N GLN A 314 -16.99 -4.40 -31.97
CA GLN A 314 -16.10 -3.25 -32.20
C GLN A 314 -16.78 -2.04 -32.89
N HIS A 315 -17.76 -2.28 -33.75
CA HIS A 315 -18.54 -1.23 -34.43
C HIS A 315 -19.51 -0.47 -33.50
N LEU A 316 -19.75 -0.98 -32.30
CA LEU A 316 -20.54 -0.36 -31.23
C LEU A 316 -19.67 0.17 -30.09
N ASP A 317 -18.39 -0.21 -30.02
CA ASP A 317 -17.45 0.27 -29.01
C ASP A 317 -17.13 1.76 -29.27
N PRO A 318 -17.54 2.69 -28.37
CA PRO A 318 -17.29 4.11 -28.55
C PRO A 318 -15.79 4.48 -28.46
N TYR A 319 -14.94 3.58 -27.96
CA TYR A 319 -13.52 3.82 -27.75
C TYR A 319 -12.64 3.20 -28.85
N ALA A 320 -13.23 2.46 -29.80
CA ALA A 320 -12.50 1.81 -30.90
C ALA A 320 -11.73 2.80 -31.81
N GLY A 321 -12.16 4.07 -31.83
CA GLY A 321 -11.57 5.12 -32.67
C GLY A 321 -10.39 5.88 -32.06
N ILE A 322 -9.96 5.57 -30.82
CA ILE A 322 -8.84 6.26 -30.17
C ILE A 322 -7.55 5.99 -30.95
N GLY A 323 -6.88 7.06 -31.38
CA GLY A 323 -5.66 7.04 -32.21
C GLY A 323 -4.36 7.02 -31.39
N PRO A 324 -3.20 6.77 -32.04
CA PRO A 324 -1.89 6.76 -31.37
C PRO A 324 -1.43 8.16 -30.91
N ASP A 325 -2.01 9.23 -31.45
CA ASP A 325 -1.78 10.63 -31.07
C ASP A 325 -2.36 11.01 -29.71
N ALA A 326 -3.09 10.08 -29.07
CA ALA A 326 -3.54 10.25 -27.69
C ALA A 326 -2.42 10.04 -26.66
N ILE A 327 -1.33 9.35 -27.01
CA ILE A 327 -0.20 9.08 -26.10
C ILE A 327 0.61 10.37 -25.92
N ASP A 328 0.85 10.77 -24.67
CA ASP A 328 1.61 11.98 -24.30
C ASP A 328 1.05 13.25 -24.97
N HIS A 329 -0.28 13.30 -25.09
CA HIS A 329 -0.98 14.43 -25.69
C HIS A 329 -0.74 15.71 -24.85
N PRO A 330 -0.62 16.92 -25.45
CA PRO A 330 -0.33 18.15 -24.70
C PRO A 330 -1.26 18.43 -23.51
N ARG A 331 -2.54 18.07 -23.62
CA ARG A 331 -3.50 18.17 -22.50
C ARG A 331 -3.19 17.22 -21.35
N HIS A 332 -2.63 16.05 -21.63
CA HIS A 332 -2.19 15.09 -20.60
C HIS A 332 -0.98 15.65 -19.85
N ARG A 333 -0.07 16.31 -20.56
CA ARG A 333 1.07 17.05 -19.97
C ARG A 333 0.61 18.18 -19.05
N GLU A 334 -0.36 18.98 -19.50
CA GLU A 334 -0.98 20.03 -18.67
C GLU A 334 -1.60 19.45 -17.40
N LEU A 335 -2.28 18.30 -17.51
CA LEU A 335 -2.85 17.60 -16.36
C LEU A 335 -1.78 17.01 -15.44
N ALA A 336 -0.69 16.46 -15.97
CA ALA A 336 0.43 15.95 -15.18
C ALA A 336 1.09 17.08 -14.37
N ARG A 337 1.23 18.27 -14.97
CA ARG A 337 1.69 19.46 -14.26
C ARG A 337 0.74 19.88 -13.15
N LEU A 338 -0.57 19.91 -13.43
CA LEU A 338 -1.58 20.23 -12.41
C LEU A 338 -1.54 19.23 -11.24
N ALA A 339 -1.47 17.94 -11.55
CA ALA A 339 -1.39 16.89 -10.53
C ALA A 339 -0.13 17.04 -9.67
N ALA A 340 1.03 17.29 -10.29
CA ALA A 340 2.27 17.54 -9.58
C ALA A 340 2.20 18.79 -8.69
N THR A 341 1.58 19.88 -9.16
CA THR A 341 1.37 21.10 -8.36
C THR A 341 0.48 20.83 -7.14
N GLU A 342 -0.69 20.21 -7.35
CA GLU A 342 -1.69 19.98 -6.30
C GLU A 342 -1.26 18.91 -5.28
N SER A 343 -0.26 18.08 -5.61
CA SER A 343 0.31 17.07 -4.70
C SER A 343 1.39 17.61 -3.76
N VAL A 344 1.92 18.82 -3.98
CA VAL A 344 2.97 19.39 -3.14
C VAL A 344 2.39 19.78 -1.78
N VAL A 345 2.98 19.23 -0.71
CA VAL A 345 2.58 19.51 0.67
C VAL A 345 3.60 20.42 1.33
N LEU A 346 3.17 21.59 1.80
CA LEU A 346 3.98 22.47 2.64
C LEU A 346 3.87 21.99 4.10
N LEU A 347 4.91 21.34 4.62
CA LEU A 347 4.92 20.79 5.98
C LEU A 347 5.19 21.86 7.03
N LYS A 348 6.13 22.77 6.73
CA LYS A 348 6.54 23.86 7.62
C LYS A 348 6.89 25.10 6.83
N ASN A 349 6.54 26.28 7.35
CA ASN A 349 6.98 27.57 6.81
C ASN A 349 7.03 28.68 7.88
N ASP A 350 8.24 29.13 8.21
CA ASP A 350 8.54 30.25 9.12
C ASP A 350 8.83 31.55 8.33
N GLY A 351 8.12 31.74 7.21
CA GLY A 351 8.16 32.96 6.40
C GLY A 351 9.25 33.02 5.33
N LEU A 352 9.92 31.90 5.01
CA LEU A 352 10.81 31.84 3.84
C LEU A 352 10.01 31.78 2.54
N LEU A 353 8.93 31.01 2.51
CA LEU A 353 8.12 30.82 1.31
C LEU A 353 6.84 31.69 1.33
N PRO A 354 6.33 32.11 0.16
CA PRO A 354 6.89 31.88 -1.18
C PRO A 354 8.13 32.73 -1.46
N LEU A 355 9.01 32.23 -2.33
CA LEU A 355 10.19 32.94 -2.80
C LEU A 355 9.78 34.07 -3.76
N ASP A 356 10.27 35.27 -3.50
CA ASP A 356 9.94 36.46 -4.30
C ASP A 356 10.76 36.49 -5.59
N ALA A 357 10.18 35.97 -6.68
CA ALA A 357 10.79 35.98 -8.01
C ALA A 357 11.14 37.41 -8.51
N ALA A 358 10.39 38.44 -8.08
CA ALA A 358 10.62 39.82 -8.50
C ALA A 358 11.89 40.43 -7.90
N ARG A 359 12.46 39.80 -6.87
CA ARG A 359 13.77 40.18 -6.32
C ARG A 359 14.94 39.57 -7.07
N THR A 360 14.67 38.89 -8.20
CA THR A 360 15.66 38.25 -9.07
C THR A 360 16.65 37.40 -8.26
N PRO A 361 16.15 36.45 -7.43
CA PRO A 361 17.01 35.73 -6.51
C PRO A 361 18.02 34.87 -7.26
N THR A 362 19.20 34.73 -6.69
CA THR A 362 20.08 33.60 -6.99
C THR A 362 19.67 32.44 -6.09
N ILE A 363 19.09 31.39 -6.69
CA ILE A 363 18.69 30.18 -5.98
C ILE A 363 19.70 29.09 -6.30
N THR A 364 20.31 28.53 -5.26
CA THR A 364 21.10 27.31 -5.41
C THR A 364 20.21 26.11 -5.11
N VAL A 365 20.06 25.18 -6.05
CA VAL A 365 19.30 23.94 -5.89
C VAL A 365 20.30 22.80 -5.69
N ILE A 366 20.21 22.15 -4.53
CA ILE A 366 21.21 21.17 -4.04
C ILE A 366 20.59 19.79 -3.87
N GLY A 367 21.38 18.74 -4.12
CA GLY A 367 21.00 17.33 -3.90
C GLY A 367 20.77 16.62 -5.22
N LEU A 368 20.94 15.29 -5.25
CA LEU A 368 20.82 14.53 -6.50
C LEU A 368 19.44 14.68 -7.18
N LEU A 369 18.38 14.72 -6.38
CA LEU A 369 16.99 14.88 -6.85
C LEU A 369 16.70 16.31 -7.36
N SER A 370 17.66 17.23 -7.32
CA SER A 370 17.50 18.58 -7.88
C SER A 370 17.46 18.59 -9.41
N ASP A 371 18.21 17.69 -10.05
CA ASP A 371 18.41 17.69 -11.51
C ASP A 371 18.27 16.29 -12.12
N THR A 372 17.53 15.39 -11.47
CA THR A 372 17.20 14.06 -11.97
C THR A 372 15.82 13.65 -11.50
N LEU A 373 15.02 13.08 -12.40
CA LEU A 373 13.77 12.39 -12.07
C LEU A 373 13.96 10.89 -12.27
N PHE A 374 13.37 10.10 -11.38
CA PHE A 374 13.44 8.64 -11.43
C PHE A 374 12.09 8.04 -11.82
N GLU A 375 12.18 6.95 -12.57
CA GLU A 375 11.07 6.05 -12.87
C GLU A 375 11.00 4.97 -11.77
N ASP A 376 9.80 4.45 -11.52
CA ASP A 376 9.57 3.26 -10.71
C ASP A 376 9.06 2.10 -11.59
N TRP A 377 8.79 0.93 -10.99
CA TRP A 377 8.31 -0.23 -11.73
C TRP A 377 6.92 -0.05 -12.31
N TYR A 378 6.07 0.80 -11.75
CA TYR A 378 4.67 0.96 -12.15
C TYR A 378 4.44 2.22 -12.99
N SER A 379 5.51 2.70 -13.62
CA SER A 379 5.52 3.85 -14.53
C SER A 379 5.91 3.47 -15.97
N GLY A 380 5.38 4.24 -16.93
CA GLY A 380 5.89 4.26 -18.30
C GLY A 380 7.30 4.86 -18.38
N THR A 381 7.86 4.95 -19.58
CA THR A 381 9.07 5.76 -19.80
C THR A 381 8.67 7.23 -19.88
N LEU A 382 9.42 8.10 -19.20
CA LEU A 382 9.18 9.54 -19.25
C LEU A 382 9.44 10.07 -20.68
N PRO A 383 8.45 10.67 -21.38
CA PRO A 383 8.65 11.19 -22.73
C PRO A 383 9.59 12.40 -22.76
N TYR A 384 9.68 13.10 -21.63
CA TYR A 384 10.63 14.16 -21.33
C TYR A 384 10.70 14.33 -19.81
N GLN A 385 11.65 15.14 -19.32
CA GLN A 385 11.80 15.41 -17.88
C GLN A 385 11.94 16.90 -17.62
N VAL A 386 11.18 17.41 -16.67
CA VAL A 386 11.38 18.74 -16.08
C VAL A 386 11.81 18.59 -14.63
N THR A 387 13.11 18.66 -14.39
CA THR A 387 13.72 18.56 -13.05
C THR A 387 13.39 19.78 -12.20
N VAL A 388 13.60 19.70 -10.88
CA VAL A 388 13.36 20.83 -9.96
C VAL A 388 14.17 22.06 -10.38
N ALA A 389 15.45 21.88 -10.69
CA ALA A 389 16.30 22.96 -11.17
C ALA A 389 15.83 23.52 -12.52
N ALA A 390 15.44 22.66 -13.48
CA ALA A 390 14.93 23.10 -14.77
C ALA A 390 13.61 23.87 -14.65
N GLY A 391 12.70 23.44 -13.78
CA GLY A 391 11.43 24.13 -13.53
C GLY A 391 11.62 25.51 -12.92
N LEU A 392 12.51 25.65 -11.93
CA LEU A 392 12.88 26.94 -11.35
C LEU A 392 13.61 27.84 -12.35
N GLU A 393 14.51 27.29 -13.16
CA GLU A 393 15.22 28.05 -14.20
C GLU A 393 14.23 28.60 -15.24
N ALA A 394 13.30 27.77 -15.71
CA ALA A 394 12.26 28.18 -16.64
C ALA A 394 11.36 29.28 -16.06
N ALA A 395 10.94 29.15 -14.81
CA ALA A 395 10.07 30.13 -14.15
C ALA A 395 10.78 31.48 -13.86
N LEU A 396 12.10 31.47 -13.63
CA LEU A 396 12.89 32.67 -13.36
C LEU A 396 13.49 33.34 -14.60
N ALA A 397 13.49 32.65 -15.76
CA ALA A 397 14.13 33.11 -16.98
C ALA A 397 13.68 34.52 -17.40
N ASP A 398 12.37 34.79 -17.35
CA ASP A 398 11.79 36.08 -17.75
C ASP A 398 12.04 37.20 -16.72
N GLN A 399 12.38 36.83 -15.48
CA GLN A 399 12.63 37.79 -14.39
C GLN A 399 14.12 38.10 -14.20
N GLY A 400 15.01 37.37 -14.88
CA GLY A 400 16.46 37.53 -14.73
C GLY A 400 17.02 36.95 -13.43
N GLY A 401 16.29 36.02 -12.78
CA GLY A 401 16.81 35.23 -11.67
C GLY A 401 17.84 34.19 -12.16
N HIS A 402 18.61 33.64 -11.23
CA HIS A 402 19.67 32.68 -11.54
C HIS A 402 19.52 31.40 -10.72
N VAL A 403 19.60 30.26 -11.39
CA VAL A 403 19.60 28.94 -10.75
C VAL A 403 20.98 28.32 -10.83
N VAL A 404 21.55 27.96 -9.68
CA VAL A 404 22.82 27.23 -9.59
C VAL A 404 22.52 25.80 -9.16
N ARG A 405 22.96 24.83 -9.95
CA ARG A 405 22.74 23.40 -9.72
C ARG A 405 23.94 22.78 -9.02
N VAL A 406 23.72 22.03 -7.94
CA VAL A 406 24.79 21.26 -7.28
C VAL A 406 24.24 19.94 -6.75
N GLU A 407 24.64 18.80 -7.32
CA GLU A 407 24.17 17.50 -6.81
C GLU A 407 24.63 17.20 -5.38
N GLY A 408 25.78 17.74 -4.97
CA GLY A 408 26.35 17.50 -3.63
C GLY A 408 26.98 16.11 -3.47
N CYS A 409 27.23 15.40 -4.55
CA CYS A 409 27.87 14.08 -4.56
C CYS A 409 29.40 14.18 -4.50
N ASP A 410 30.02 13.27 -3.74
CA ASP A 410 31.47 13.09 -3.76
C ASP A 410 31.92 12.48 -5.08
N ARG A 411 33.07 12.92 -5.59
CA ARG A 411 33.78 12.24 -6.68
C ARG A 411 34.97 11.49 -6.13
N ILE A 412 35.01 10.18 -6.36
CA ILE A 412 36.09 9.31 -5.87
C ILE A 412 36.79 8.57 -7.01
N ALA A 413 38.05 8.21 -6.78
CA ALA A 413 38.77 7.21 -7.53
C ALA A 413 38.97 5.95 -6.67
N LEU A 414 38.73 4.78 -7.24
CA LEU A 414 38.99 3.48 -6.60
C LEU A 414 40.21 2.85 -7.28
N ARG A 415 41.36 2.84 -6.60
CA ARG A 415 42.60 2.25 -7.12
C ARG A 415 42.80 0.86 -6.55
N LEU A 416 42.97 -0.13 -7.41
CA LEU A 416 43.32 -1.49 -7.00
C LEU A 416 44.64 -1.45 -6.23
N ARG A 417 44.69 -2.05 -5.05
CA ARG A 417 45.91 -2.13 -4.23
C ARG A 417 46.96 -3.02 -4.89
N THR A 418 46.53 -4.06 -5.61
CA THR A 418 47.43 -5.04 -6.23
C THR A 418 48.16 -4.48 -7.46
N THR A 419 47.46 -3.72 -8.31
CA THR A 419 48.01 -3.22 -9.59
C THR A 419 48.25 -1.71 -9.61
N GLY A 420 47.59 -0.94 -8.75
CA GLY A 420 47.58 0.53 -8.78
C GLY A 420 46.66 1.13 -9.86
N GLU A 421 46.00 0.31 -10.67
CA GLU A 421 45.08 0.76 -11.72
C GLU A 421 43.75 1.25 -11.14
N LEU A 422 43.04 2.10 -11.88
CA LEU A 422 41.70 2.56 -11.52
C LEU A 422 40.65 1.53 -11.92
N LEU A 423 39.68 1.25 -11.05
CA LEU A 423 38.48 0.51 -11.40
C LEU A 423 37.77 1.18 -12.58
N GLY A 424 37.51 0.43 -13.65
CA GLY A 424 36.88 0.96 -14.87
C GLY A 424 37.68 2.03 -15.60
N LYS A 425 38.94 2.30 -15.20
CA LYS A 425 39.80 3.38 -15.73
C LYS A 425 39.18 4.78 -15.61
N THR A 426 38.35 5.00 -14.59
CA THR A 426 37.53 6.21 -14.41
C THR A 426 37.50 6.68 -12.95
N SER A 427 36.74 7.73 -12.70
CA SER A 427 36.30 8.16 -11.36
C SER A 427 34.77 8.11 -11.27
N PHE A 428 34.24 8.03 -10.06
CA PHE A 428 32.82 7.85 -9.82
C PHE A 428 32.25 8.97 -8.97
N ASP A 429 31.13 9.54 -9.40
CA ASP A 429 30.25 10.31 -8.53
C ASP A 429 29.43 9.34 -7.68
N THR A 430 29.44 9.52 -6.35
CA THR A 430 28.83 8.58 -5.41
C THR A 430 27.59 9.16 -4.77
N THR A 431 26.52 8.37 -4.73
CA THR A 431 25.29 8.71 -3.98
C THR A 431 24.99 7.65 -2.94
N ASP A 432 24.80 8.09 -1.70
CA ASP A 432 24.33 7.28 -0.58
C ASP A 432 22.81 7.31 -0.49
N TRP A 433 22.21 6.13 -0.64
CA TRP A 433 20.77 5.91 -0.53
C TRP A 433 20.36 5.36 0.83
N GLY A 434 21.28 5.29 1.79
CA GLY A 434 21.04 4.75 3.12
C GLY A 434 21.30 3.25 3.20
N GLU A 435 21.36 2.75 4.43
CA GLU A 435 21.58 1.32 4.74
C GLU A 435 22.83 0.71 4.06
N GLY A 436 23.80 1.56 3.68
CA GLY A 436 25.02 1.19 2.98
C GLY A 436 24.86 0.95 1.47
N ALA A 437 23.70 1.24 0.88
CA ALA A 437 23.50 1.14 -0.56
C ALA A 437 24.01 2.40 -1.28
N LEU A 438 25.18 2.28 -1.92
CA LEU A 438 25.79 3.31 -2.73
C LEU A 438 25.57 3.02 -4.22
N THR A 439 25.36 4.06 -5.01
CA THR A 439 25.50 3.99 -6.47
C THR A 439 26.78 4.67 -6.91
N LEU A 440 27.45 4.09 -7.91
CA LEU A 440 28.69 4.61 -8.50
C LEU A 440 28.41 5.01 -9.95
N ARG A 441 28.32 6.31 -10.21
CA ARG A 441 28.08 6.85 -11.56
C ARG A 441 29.40 7.29 -12.17
N ASP A 442 29.77 6.71 -13.30
CA ASP A 442 30.97 7.08 -14.04
C ASP A 442 30.95 8.57 -14.38
N ALA A 443 32.00 9.28 -13.97
CA ALA A 443 32.07 10.74 -14.02
C ALA A 443 32.17 11.31 -15.44
N ASP A 444 32.59 10.51 -16.41
CA ASP A 444 32.82 10.94 -17.80
C ASP A 444 31.59 10.67 -18.69
N THR A 445 30.89 9.57 -18.44
CA THR A 445 29.75 9.08 -19.25
C THR A 445 28.40 9.30 -18.58
N GLY A 446 28.35 9.51 -17.27
CA GLY A 446 27.12 9.64 -16.49
C GLY A 446 26.37 8.32 -16.31
N ARG A 447 26.99 7.16 -16.60
CA ARG A 447 26.34 5.85 -16.51
C ARG A 447 26.67 5.16 -15.18
N TYR A 448 25.71 4.41 -14.64
CA TYR A 448 25.87 3.67 -13.41
C TYR A 448 26.68 2.39 -13.64
N LEU A 449 27.64 2.15 -12.75
CA LEU A 449 28.33 0.87 -12.63
C LEU A 449 27.33 -0.22 -12.27
N SER A 450 27.38 -1.35 -12.97
CA SER A 450 26.50 -2.49 -12.77
C SER A 450 27.29 -3.80 -12.79
N VAL A 451 26.77 -4.82 -12.10
CA VAL A 451 27.29 -6.19 -12.14
C VAL A 451 26.58 -6.97 -13.26
N LYS A 452 27.36 -7.59 -14.15
CA LYS A 452 26.85 -8.48 -15.21
C LYS A 452 26.73 -9.93 -14.72
N ASP A 453 26.03 -10.76 -15.48
CA ASP A 453 25.75 -12.16 -15.13
C ASP A 453 27.01 -12.99 -14.82
N ASP A 454 28.13 -12.69 -15.48
CA ASP A 454 29.42 -13.34 -15.27
C ASP A 454 30.29 -12.68 -14.18
N GLY A 455 29.69 -11.75 -13.41
CA GLY A 455 30.32 -10.97 -12.36
C GLY A 455 31.13 -9.77 -12.84
N HIS A 456 31.23 -9.52 -14.16
CA HIS A 456 31.96 -8.36 -14.69
C HIS A 456 31.31 -7.03 -14.22
N LEU A 457 32.13 -6.00 -14.00
CA LEU A 457 31.68 -4.65 -13.67
C LEU A 457 31.73 -3.70 -14.88
N GLU A 458 30.60 -3.12 -15.28
CA GLU A 458 30.51 -2.19 -16.40
C GLU A 458 29.59 -1.00 -16.11
N ALA A 459 30.03 0.21 -16.50
CA ALA A 459 29.25 1.43 -16.38
C ALA A 459 28.48 1.72 -17.69
N ASP A 460 27.34 1.06 -17.88
CA ASP A 460 26.54 1.12 -19.10
C ASP A 460 25.07 1.50 -18.88
N GLN A 461 24.60 1.52 -17.62
CA GLN A 461 23.20 1.80 -17.30
C GLN A 461 22.93 3.30 -17.18
N GLN A 462 21.90 3.80 -17.87
CA GLN A 462 21.47 5.20 -17.75
C GLN A 462 20.50 5.42 -16.58
N GLN A 463 19.71 4.40 -16.24
CA GLN A 463 18.76 4.39 -15.14
C GLN A 463 18.79 3.02 -14.46
N LEU A 464 18.35 2.97 -13.21
CA LEU A 464 18.15 1.74 -12.46
C LEU A 464 16.67 1.36 -12.61
N LYS A 465 16.33 0.43 -13.50
CA LYS A 465 14.93 0.03 -13.76
C LYS A 465 14.72 -1.49 -13.95
N SER A 466 15.71 -2.30 -13.58
CA SER A 466 15.59 -3.76 -13.63
C SER A 466 14.85 -4.31 -12.39
N TRP A 467 14.35 -5.55 -12.49
CA TRP A 467 13.79 -6.26 -11.35
C TRP A 467 14.85 -6.51 -10.26
N PHE A 468 16.04 -6.96 -10.69
CA PHE A 468 17.21 -7.12 -9.85
C PHE A 468 18.14 -5.92 -10.02
N ILE A 469 18.43 -5.18 -8.96
CA ILE A 469 19.24 -3.95 -9.03
C ILE A 469 20.71 -4.32 -8.86
N HIS A 470 21.44 -4.31 -9.97
CA HIS A 470 22.85 -4.70 -10.03
C HIS A 470 23.80 -3.53 -9.73
N GLU A 471 23.26 -2.31 -9.60
CA GLU A 471 24.00 -1.05 -9.57
C GLU A 471 24.33 -0.55 -8.16
N THR A 472 23.97 -1.33 -7.14
CA THR A 472 24.15 -0.96 -5.73
C THR A 472 25.35 -1.66 -5.09
N PHE A 473 26.16 -0.87 -4.38
CA PHE A 473 27.42 -1.31 -3.78
C PHE A 473 27.58 -0.83 -2.34
N ARG A 474 28.41 -1.54 -1.57
CA ARG A 474 28.93 -1.14 -0.26
C ARG A 474 30.43 -0.92 -0.39
N LEU A 475 30.92 0.18 0.17
CA LEU A 475 32.35 0.42 0.39
C LEU A 475 32.66 0.11 1.86
N GLU A 476 33.08 -1.12 2.12
CA GLU A 476 33.37 -1.59 3.48
C GLU A 476 34.80 -1.21 3.87
N PRO A 477 35.06 -0.56 5.03
CA PRO A 477 36.42 -0.21 5.44
C PRO A 477 37.33 -1.43 5.63
N ASP A 478 38.57 -1.36 5.14
CA ASP A 478 39.64 -2.33 5.41
C ASP A 478 40.76 -1.67 6.24
N PRO A 479 40.54 -1.44 7.55
CA PRO A 479 41.48 -0.70 8.39
C PRO A 479 42.83 -1.40 8.54
N ALA A 480 42.92 -2.70 8.27
CA ALA A 480 44.19 -3.43 8.26
C ALA A 480 45.11 -2.98 7.11
N SER A 481 44.53 -2.46 6.03
CA SER A 481 45.24 -1.98 4.83
C SER A 481 45.44 -0.46 4.78
N GLY A 482 44.81 0.30 5.68
CA GLY A 482 44.96 1.75 5.82
C GLY A 482 43.63 2.46 6.07
N PRO A 483 43.64 3.77 6.41
CA PRO A 483 42.42 4.53 6.70
C PRO A 483 41.53 4.75 5.47
N ASP A 484 42.12 4.84 4.28
CA ASP A 484 41.42 5.04 3.00
C ASP A 484 41.26 3.73 2.19
N ALA A 485 41.57 2.58 2.81
CA ALA A 485 41.42 1.28 2.18
C ALA A 485 39.99 0.77 2.36
N VAL A 486 39.38 0.30 1.27
CA VAL A 486 38.00 -0.20 1.24
C VAL A 486 37.88 -1.48 0.41
N LEU A 487 36.87 -2.28 0.73
CA LEU A 487 36.43 -3.41 -0.08
C LEU A 487 35.14 -3.02 -0.80
N LEU A 488 35.03 -3.36 -2.08
CA LEU A 488 33.81 -3.14 -2.86
C LEU A 488 32.96 -4.41 -2.83
N ARG A 489 31.74 -4.31 -2.31
CA ARG A 489 30.78 -5.41 -2.26
C ARG A 489 29.50 -5.01 -2.99
N ASN A 490 28.93 -5.90 -3.79
CA ASN A 490 27.65 -5.64 -4.45
C ASN A 490 26.50 -6.03 -3.49
N VAL A 491 25.49 -5.18 -3.39
CA VAL A 491 24.38 -5.38 -2.43
C VAL A 491 23.55 -6.59 -2.81
N LEU A 492 23.16 -6.71 -4.09
CA LEU A 492 22.31 -7.81 -4.58
C LEU A 492 22.96 -9.19 -4.43
N THR A 493 24.17 -9.36 -4.95
CA THR A 493 24.85 -10.66 -4.98
C THR A 493 25.56 -10.99 -3.67
N GLY A 494 25.80 -9.99 -2.82
CA GLY A 494 26.60 -10.11 -1.62
C GLY A 494 28.08 -10.43 -1.85
N ARG A 495 28.54 -10.50 -3.11
CA ARG A 495 29.92 -10.82 -3.49
C ARG A 495 30.82 -9.59 -3.42
N TYR A 496 32.10 -9.83 -3.19
CA TYR A 496 33.16 -8.83 -3.20
C TYR A 496 33.88 -8.81 -4.55
N ALA A 497 34.39 -7.64 -4.92
CA ALA A 497 35.26 -7.47 -6.06
C ALA A 497 36.58 -8.24 -5.85
N ALA A 498 37.03 -8.96 -6.87
CA ALA A 498 38.31 -9.66 -6.91
C ALA A 498 38.91 -9.59 -8.32
N ILE A 499 40.23 -9.71 -8.43
CA ILE A 499 40.94 -9.76 -9.70
C ILE A 499 40.88 -11.18 -10.25
N ASP A 500 40.36 -11.35 -11.46
CA ASP A 500 40.40 -12.61 -12.19
C ASP A 500 41.86 -12.92 -12.59
N PRO A 501 42.43 -14.05 -12.16
CA PRO A 501 43.81 -14.40 -12.46
C PRO A 501 44.05 -14.71 -13.95
N ALA A 502 43.02 -14.97 -14.75
CA ALA A 502 43.14 -15.32 -16.16
C ALA A 502 43.41 -14.11 -17.06
N ASP A 503 42.74 -12.99 -16.80
CA ASP A 503 42.79 -11.78 -17.64
C ASP A 503 43.09 -10.48 -16.87
N GLY A 504 43.11 -10.52 -15.53
CA GLY A 504 43.33 -9.37 -14.67
C GLY A 504 42.12 -8.46 -14.48
N ALA A 505 40.94 -8.84 -14.98
CA ALA A 505 39.73 -8.03 -14.86
C ALA A 505 39.16 -8.08 -13.43
N VAL A 506 38.49 -7.01 -13.00
CA VAL A 506 37.78 -6.99 -11.71
C VAL A 506 36.39 -7.59 -11.89
N ARG A 507 36.07 -8.61 -11.07
CA ARG A 507 34.76 -9.29 -11.07
C ARG A 507 34.23 -9.44 -9.65
N MET A 508 32.90 -9.47 -9.50
CA MET A 508 32.20 -9.69 -8.23
C MET A 508 32.11 -11.18 -7.89
N THR A 509 33.25 -11.81 -7.60
CA THR A 509 33.34 -13.28 -7.40
C THR A 509 33.77 -13.70 -6.01
N ALA A 510 34.40 -12.82 -5.23
CA ALA A 510 34.89 -13.19 -3.90
C ALA A 510 33.74 -13.36 -2.90
N GLU A 511 33.73 -14.48 -2.17
CA GLU A 511 32.69 -14.78 -1.18
C GLU A 511 32.98 -14.20 0.20
N THR A 512 34.24 -13.85 0.47
CA THR A 512 34.70 -13.41 1.78
C THR A 512 35.55 -12.14 1.67
N PRO A 513 35.54 -11.27 2.69
CA PRO A 513 36.40 -10.08 2.74
C PRO A 513 37.88 -10.38 2.52
N GLN A 514 38.37 -11.53 3.01
CA GLN A 514 39.79 -11.90 2.94
C GLN A 514 40.25 -12.28 1.51
N ALA A 515 39.30 -12.69 0.66
CA ALA A 515 39.57 -13.01 -0.75
C ALA A 515 39.33 -11.82 -1.69
N ALA A 516 38.84 -10.69 -1.16
CA ALA A 516 38.52 -9.50 -1.93
C ALA A 516 39.78 -8.73 -2.33
N GLU A 517 39.69 -8.04 -3.47
CA GLU A 517 40.64 -6.97 -3.81
C GLU A 517 40.38 -5.76 -2.91
N THR A 518 41.43 -5.25 -2.28
CA THR A 518 41.38 -3.98 -1.55
C THR A 518 41.56 -2.82 -2.52
N PHE A 519 40.74 -1.78 -2.38
CA PHE A 519 40.88 -0.53 -3.12
C PHE A 519 41.39 0.58 -2.21
N HIS A 520 42.29 1.43 -2.70
CA HIS A 520 42.55 2.74 -2.11
C HIS A 520 41.52 3.73 -2.66
N ARG A 521 40.66 4.25 -1.78
CA ARG A 521 39.69 5.31 -2.09
C ARG A 521 40.39 6.67 -2.06
N GLU A 522 40.36 7.39 -3.17
CA GLU A 522 40.89 8.75 -3.28
C GLU A 522 39.71 9.72 -3.50
N LEU A 523 39.52 10.68 -2.59
CA LEU A 523 38.51 11.74 -2.75
C LEU A 523 39.06 12.81 -3.70
N LEU A 524 38.43 12.96 -4.86
CA LEU A 524 38.83 13.91 -5.91
C LEU A 524 38.03 15.22 -5.83
N ARG A 525 36.75 15.13 -5.47
CA ARG A 525 35.85 16.27 -5.22
C ARG A 525 34.98 15.96 -4.02
N ASP A 526 34.95 16.89 -3.08
CA ASP A 526 34.04 16.87 -1.93
C ASP A 526 32.73 17.58 -2.31
N GLY A 527 31.66 16.82 -2.44
CA GLY A 527 30.36 17.32 -2.87
C GLY A 527 29.72 18.24 -1.83
N THR A 528 29.99 18.00 -0.56
CA THR A 528 29.50 18.83 0.55
C THR A 528 30.15 20.21 0.54
N VAL A 529 31.47 20.29 0.29
CA VAL A 529 32.17 21.57 0.15
C VAL A 529 31.67 22.37 -1.07
N GLU A 530 31.42 21.71 -2.20
CA GLU A 530 30.84 22.33 -3.39
C GLU A 530 29.46 22.93 -3.09
N ALA A 531 28.56 22.15 -2.49
CA ALA A 531 27.22 22.58 -2.11
C ALA A 531 27.23 23.77 -1.15
N ARG A 532 28.10 23.73 -0.13
CA ARG A 532 28.29 24.86 0.81
C ARG A 532 28.74 26.13 0.11
N THR A 533 29.70 26.02 -0.82
CA THR A 533 30.25 27.17 -1.55
C THR A 533 29.18 27.82 -2.43
N ALA A 534 28.37 27.01 -3.11
CA ALA A 534 27.25 27.51 -3.90
C ALA A 534 26.15 28.12 -3.03
N ALA A 535 25.82 27.53 -1.89
CA ALA A 535 24.83 28.06 -0.95
C ALA A 535 25.27 29.40 -0.31
N GLN A 536 26.57 29.57 -0.03
CA GLN A 536 27.12 30.85 0.45
C GLN A 536 26.94 31.99 -0.54
N SER A 537 26.98 31.67 -1.83
CA SER A 537 26.91 32.66 -2.91
C SER A 537 25.49 32.97 -3.39
N ALA A 538 24.49 32.20 -2.93
CA ALA A 538 23.08 32.36 -3.28
C ALA A 538 22.28 33.12 -2.22
N ASP A 539 21.11 33.63 -2.60
CA ASP A 539 20.17 34.26 -1.68
C ASP A 539 19.41 33.21 -0.86
N VAL A 540 19.07 32.08 -1.51
CA VAL A 540 18.29 30.97 -0.96
C VAL A 540 18.90 29.65 -1.44
N ALA A 541 18.90 28.64 -0.56
CA ALA A 541 19.19 27.26 -0.94
C ALA A 541 17.90 26.43 -0.93
N VAL A 542 17.65 25.69 -2.01
CA VAL A 542 16.59 24.68 -2.08
C VAL A 542 17.27 23.32 -2.11
N VAL A 543 17.20 22.58 -1.02
CA VAL A 543 17.86 21.27 -0.87
C VAL A 543 16.82 20.18 -1.13
N VAL A 544 17.04 19.35 -2.15
CA VAL A 544 16.11 18.30 -2.61
C VAL A 544 16.70 16.93 -2.29
N LEU A 545 16.08 16.23 -1.33
CA LEU A 545 16.54 14.96 -0.75
C LEU A 545 15.41 13.92 -0.73
N GLY A 546 15.71 12.67 -0.44
CA GLY A 546 14.73 11.58 -0.42
C GLY A 546 15.30 10.24 -0.87
N ASN A 547 14.51 9.45 -1.60
CA ASN A 547 14.91 8.13 -2.08
C ASN A 547 15.00 8.03 -3.61
N HIS A 548 15.67 6.98 -4.06
CA HIS A 548 15.40 6.40 -5.36
C HIS A 548 14.20 5.44 -5.19
N PRO A 549 13.20 5.43 -6.08
CA PRO A 549 12.03 4.53 -5.97
C PRO A 549 12.34 3.02 -6.02
N LEU A 550 13.61 2.64 -6.21
CA LEU A 550 14.04 1.26 -6.46
C LEU A 550 15.24 0.87 -5.59
N ILE A 551 15.56 1.65 -4.56
CA ILE A 551 16.66 1.35 -3.62
C ILE A 551 16.18 1.57 -2.19
N GLY A 552 16.38 0.57 -1.34
CA GLY A 552 16.13 0.67 0.10
C GLY A 552 14.67 0.61 0.53
N GLY A 553 13.74 0.61 -0.43
CA GLY A 553 12.31 0.36 -0.28
C GLY A 553 11.72 0.22 -1.68
N ARG A 554 11.03 -0.90 -1.95
CA ARG A 554 10.35 -1.23 -3.22
C ARG A 554 9.62 -2.56 -3.05
N GLU A 555 8.87 -2.99 -4.07
CA GLU A 555 8.41 -4.37 -4.14
C GLU A 555 9.58 -5.37 -3.90
N THR A 556 9.34 -6.43 -3.12
CA THR A 556 10.33 -7.40 -2.60
C THR A 556 11.35 -6.87 -1.58
N GLN A 557 11.22 -5.64 -1.10
CA GLN A 557 12.13 -5.08 -0.09
C GLN A 557 11.46 -3.99 0.76
N ASP A 558 11.21 -4.27 2.03
CA ASP A 558 10.78 -3.23 2.98
C ASP A 558 11.97 -2.36 3.45
N ARG A 559 11.66 -1.17 3.97
CA ARG A 559 12.66 -0.27 4.59
C ARG A 559 12.97 -0.72 6.01
N ALA A 560 14.22 -0.64 6.45
CA ALA A 560 14.55 -0.97 7.84
C ALA A 560 14.11 0.13 8.83
N ASN A 561 14.02 1.38 8.38
CA ASN A 561 13.67 2.53 9.22
C ASN A 561 13.14 3.72 8.42
N THR A 562 12.68 4.76 9.11
CA THR A 562 12.12 5.99 8.52
C THR A 562 13.12 7.15 8.41
N ALA A 563 14.40 6.96 8.73
CA ALA A 563 15.39 8.05 8.69
C ALA A 563 15.82 8.37 7.26
N LEU A 564 16.13 9.65 6.99
CA LEU A 564 16.85 10.02 5.77
C LEU A 564 18.26 9.42 5.80
N PRO A 565 18.86 9.07 4.64
CA PRO A 565 20.23 8.60 4.58
C PRO A 565 21.22 9.55 5.28
N GLU A 566 22.21 9.00 5.98
CA GLU A 566 23.13 9.78 6.81
C GLU A 566 23.87 10.84 5.99
N GLY A 567 24.40 10.48 4.81
CA GLY A 567 25.07 11.44 3.93
C GLY A 567 24.16 12.57 3.45
N GLN A 568 22.86 12.31 3.26
CA GLN A 568 21.89 13.34 2.91
C GLN A 568 21.61 14.29 4.08
N GLN A 569 21.53 13.77 5.31
CA GLN A 569 21.39 14.59 6.52
C GLN A 569 22.63 15.48 6.74
N GLU A 570 23.83 14.93 6.52
CA GLU A 570 25.09 15.69 6.62
C GLU A 570 25.15 16.83 5.62
N LEU A 571 24.81 16.56 4.35
CA LEU A 571 24.72 17.58 3.30
C LEU A 571 23.74 18.69 3.67
N LEU A 572 22.55 18.35 4.15
CA LEU A 572 21.53 19.32 4.58
C LEU A 572 22.05 20.23 5.69
N ARG A 573 22.60 19.62 6.75
CA ARG A 573 23.15 20.36 7.91
C ARG A 573 24.29 21.28 7.50
N ALA A 574 25.17 20.80 6.62
CA ALA A 574 26.31 21.55 6.12
C ALA A 574 25.90 22.78 5.31
N VAL A 575 24.88 22.65 4.45
CA VAL A 575 24.31 23.75 3.66
C VAL A 575 23.57 24.75 4.55
N ALA A 576 22.68 24.28 5.42
CA ALA A 576 21.91 25.14 6.32
C ALA A 576 22.81 25.96 7.27
N ALA A 577 23.96 25.41 7.68
CA ALA A 577 24.93 26.10 8.52
C ALA A 577 25.55 27.34 7.85
N VAL A 578 25.62 27.38 6.51
CA VAL A 578 26.18 28.51 5.76
C VAL A 578 25.11 29.37 5.08
N ARG A 579 23.89 28.84 4.91
CA ARG A 579 22.74 29.54 4.34
C ARG A 579 21.48 29.25 5.18
N PRO A 580 21.18 30.07 6.21
CA PRO A 580 19.98 29.87 7.03
C PRO A 580 18.66 29.97 6.25
N GLN A 581 18.64 30.69 5.12
CA GLN A 581 17.55 30.69 4.14
C GLN A 581 17.57 29.41 3.29
N THR A 582 17.42 28.25 3.95
CA THR A 582 17.36 26.94 3.30
C THR A 582 15.95 26.39 3.39
N ALA A 583 15.37 25.99 2.26
CA ALA A 583 14.17 25.16 2.20
C ALA A 583 14.56 23.71 1.92
N LEU A 584 14.04 22.76 2.69
CA LEU A 584 14.12 21.33 2.38
C LEU A 584 12.91 20.92 1.56
N VAL A 585 13.14 20.28 0.43
CA VAL A 585 12.13 19.53 -0.32
C VAL A 585 12.47 18.06 -0.20
N VAL A 586 11.57 17.28 0.38
CA VAL A 586 11.68 15.82 0.38
C VAL A 586 10.90 15.29 -0.81
N MET A 587 11.61 14.73 -1.80
CA MET A 587 11.01 14.02 -2.92
C MET A 587 11.09 12.52 -2.64
N SER A 588 9.97 11.91 -2.25
CA SER A 588 9.98 10.54 -1.76
C SER A 588 8.70 9.73 -1.96
N SER A 589 8.87 8.42 -2.08
CA SER A 589 7.83 7.39 -2.02
C SER A 589 7.20 7.24 -0.61
N TYR A 590 7.94 7.64 0.44
CA TYR A 590 7.66 7.29 1.83
C TYR A 590 7.71 8.48 2.80
N PRO A 591 7.11 8.37 4.00
CA PRO A 591 7.38 9.27 5.11
C PRO A 591 8.82 9.17 5.61
N TYR A 592 9.36 10.30 6.06
CA TYR A 592 10.68 10.37 6.68
C TYR A 592 10.61 11.05 8.06
N ALA A 593 11.41 10.57 9.00
CA ALA A 593 11.66 11.27 10.25
C ALA A 593 12.52 12.53 9.97
N LEU A 594 11.92 13.70 10.15
CA LEU A 594 12.50 15.00 9.78
C LEU A 594 12.72 15.94 10.97
N ASP A 595 12.83 15.40 12.20
CA ASP A 595 12.87 16.18 13.44
C ASP A 595 13.92 17.31 13.43
N TRP A 596 15.10 17.04 12.88
CA TRP A 596 16.15 18.05 12.76
C TRP A 596 15.76 19.17 11.80
N ALA A 597 15.20 18.85 10.64
CA ALA A 597 14.80 19.82 9.63
C ALA A 597 13.64 20.69 10.13
N ASP A 598 12.63 20.07 10.75
CA ASP A 598 11.51 20.77 11.39
C ASP A 598 12.00 21.78 12.44
N THR A 599 12.99 21.43 13.26
CA THR A 599 13.53 22.34 14.29
C THR A 599 14.36 23.49 13.70
N HIS A 600 15.17 23.23 12.66
CA HIS A 600 16.26 24.14 12.27
C HIS A 600 16.02 24.90 10.96
N LEU A 601 15.12 24.44 10.09
CA LEU A 601 14.90 25.06 8.79
C LEU A 601 13.65 25.94 8.79
N PRO A 602 13.67 27.08 8.07
CA PRO A 602 12.50 27.92 7.93
C PRO A 602 11.43 27.36 6.98
N ALA A 603 11.73 26.36 6.15
CA ALA A 603 10.72 25.73 5.29
C ALA A 603 11.02 24.26 5.01
N VAL A 604 9.97 23.43 5.06
CA VAL A 604 10.01 22.01 4.72
C VAL A 604 8.80 21.67 3.86
N LEU A 605 9.03 21.00 2.74
CA LEU A 605 8.01 20.56 1.80
C LEU A 605 8.20 19.08 1.49
N TRP A 606 7.11 18.43 1.08
CA TRP A 606 7.13 17.10 0.50
C TRP A 606 6.44 17.09 -0.87
N THR A 607 6.99 16.29 -1.76
CA THR A 607 6.36 15.84 -3.00
C THR A 607 6.67 14.36 -3.16
N SER A 608 5.74 13.59 -3.73
CA SER A 608 6.11 12.25 -4.20
C SER A 608 7.05 12.34 -5.41
N HIS A 609 7.50 11.21 -5.95
CA HIS A 609 8.01 11.21 -7.32
C HIS A 609 6.83 11.59 -8.25
N ALA A 610 6.89 12.81 -8.80
CA ALA A 610 5.73 13.50 -9.38
C ALA A 610 5.66 13.42 -10.92
N GLY A 611 6.36 12.45 -11.52
CA GLY A 611 6.37 12.24 -12.97
C GLY A 611 7.04 13.37 -13.76
N GLN A 612 6.72 13.47 -15.06
CA GLN A 612 7.46 14.28 -16.04
C GLN A 612 7.44 15.80 -15.80
N GLU A 613 6.47 16.29 -15.03
CA GLU A 613 6.24 17.72 -14.74
C GLU A 613 6.58 18.13 -13.30
N ALA A 614 7.23 17.25 -12.53
CA ALA A 614 7.56 17.47 -11.12
C ALA A 614 8.22 18.84 -10.85
N GLY A 615 9.17 19.25 -11.69
CA GLY A 615 9.89 20.51 -11.54
C GLY A 615 9.04 21.75 -11.76
N HIS A 616 8.17 21.78 -12.78
CA HIS A 616 7.24 22.90 -12.97
C HIS A 616 6.22 22.96 -11.84
N GLY A 617 5.72 21.81 -11.39
CA GLY A 617 4.74 21.74 -10.31
C GLY A 617 5.28 22.32 -9.00
N LEU A 618 6.48 21.89 -8.61
CA LEU A 618 7.16 22.38 -7.42
C LEU A 618 7.61 23.84 -7.54
N ALA A 619 8.12 24.26 -8.70
CA ALA A 619 8.51 25.66 -8.92
C ALA A 619 7.34 26.63 -8.76
N ALA A 620 6.14 26.26 -9.26
CA ALA A 620 4.94 27.07 -9.12
C ALA A 620 4.56 27.30 -7.63
N VAL A 621 4.77 26.31 -6.77
CA VAL A 621 4.55 26.44 -5.33
C VAL A 621 5.68 27.23 -4.67
N LEU A 622 6.94 26.89 -4.91
CA LEU A 622 8.09 27.57 -4.29
C LEU A 622 8.10 29.07 -4.57
N LEU A 623 7.70 29.49 -5.77
CA LEU A 623 7.64 30.91 -6.18
C LEU A 623 6.29 31.56 -5.84
N GLY A 624 5.33 30.81 -5.30
CA GLY A 624 4.00 31.31 -4.93
C GLY A 624 3.12 31.71 -6.12
N GLU A 625 3.38 31.17 -7.31
CA GLU A 625 2.47 31.26 -8.46
C GLU A 625 1.15 30.54 -8.17
N THR A 626 1.22 29.47 -7.39
CA THR A 626 0.08 28.72 -6.88
C THR A 626 0.24 28.47 -5.38
N ASP A 627 -0.89 28.37 -4.68
CA ASP A 627 -0.95 28.02 -3.26
C ASP A 627 -0.63 26.52 -3.06
N PRO A 628 0.19 26.14 -2.06
CA PRO A 628 0.34 24.73 -1.69
C PRO A 628 -0.99 24.21 -1.15
N SER A 629 -1.56 23.25 -1.88
CA SER A 629 -2.90 22.72 -1.60
C SER A 629 -2.89 21.25 -1.17
N GLY A 630 -1.73 20.59 -1.20
CA GLY A 630 -1.59 19.21 -0.77
C GLY A 630 -1.73 19.06 0.75
N ARG A 631 -2.22 17.89 1.19
CA ARG A 631 -2.30 17.48 2.60
C ARG A 631 -1.80 16.05 2.75
N LEU A 632 -1.09 15.75 3.83
CA LEU A 632 -0.48 14.44 4.06
C LEU A 632 -1.54 13.33 4.07
N PRO A 633 -1.39 12.28 3.24
CA PRO A 633 -2.33 11.16 3.23
C PRO A 633 -1.98 10.07 4.26
N GLN A 634 -0.90 10.25 5.02
CA GLN A 634 -0.42 9.32 6.04
C GLN A 634 0.38 10.07 7.11
N THR A 635 0.48 9.50 8.30
CA THR A 635 1.15 10.08 9.45
C THR A 635 2.68 10.02 9.28
N TRP A 636 3.36 11.12 9.55
CA TRP A 636 4.83 11.19 9.59
C TRP A 636 5.29 11.16 11.04
N TYR A 637 5.82 10.01 11.44
CA TYR A 637 6.28 9.73 12.80
C TYR A 637 7.61 10.41 13.12
N ARG A 638 7.90 10.59 14.40
CA ARG A 638 9.19 11.10 14.88
C ARG A 638 10.24 10.02 14.78
N GLY A 639 11.51 10.41 14.63
CA GLY A 639 12.62 9.45 14.59
C GLY A 639 12.82 8.65 15.88
N GLU A 640 12.34 9.17 17.01
CA GLU A 640 12.39 8.50 18.32
C GLU A 640 11.14 7.68 18.65
N ASP A 641 10.12 7.68 17.79
CA ASP A 641 8.91 6.87 18.00
C ASP A 641 9.28 5.37 17.87
N GLU A 642 8.92 4.58 18.88
CA GLU A 642 8.99 3.12 18.81
C GLU A 642 7.82 2.60 17.97
N LEU A 643 8.05 2.45 16.67
CA LEU A 643 7.05 1.87 15.76
C LEU A 643 6.84 0.37 16.07
N PRO A 644 5.59 -0.13 16.04
CA PRO A 644 5.30 -1.55 16.20
C PRO A 644 6.02 -2.43 15.16
N HIS A 645 6.03 -3.75 15.37
CA HIS A 645 6.65 -4.66 14.41
C HIS A 645 5.88 -4.63 13.07
N PRO A 646 6.53 -4.73 11.90
CA PRO A 646 5.84 -4.66 10.61
C PRO A 646 4.69 -5.66 10.45
N LEU A 647 4.81 -6.86 11.03
CA LEU A 647 3.75 -7.88 11.01
C LEU A 647 2.65 -7.71 12.08
N ASP A 648 2.67 -6.65 12.88
CA ASP A 648 1.60 -6.35 13.85
C ASP A 648 0.42 -5.65 13.15
N TYR A 649 -0.44 -6.41 12.49
CA TYR A 649 -1.58 -5.90 11.70
C TYR A 649 -2.79 -5.45 12.53
N ASP A 650 -2.86 -5.80 13.83
CA ASP A 650 -3.91 -5.26 14.71
C ASP A 650 -3.62 -3.79 15.05
N ILE A 651 -4.07 -2.88 14.18
CA ILE A 651 -3.84 -1.44 14.32
C ILE A 651 -4.31 -0.87 15.66
N VAL A 652 -5.31 -1.49 16.28
CA VAL A 652 -5.87 -1.02 17.55
C VAL A 652 -4.90 -1.31 18.69
N LYS A 653 -4.47 -2.57 18.80
CA LYS A 653 -3.59 -3.00 19.89
C LYS A 653 -2.18 -2.48 19.71
N ALA A 654 -1.68 -2.51 18.48
CA ALA A 654 -0.35 -2.02 18.12
C ALA A 654 -0.24 -0.50 18.22
N GLY A 655 -1.35 0.23 18.06
CA GLY A 655 -1.34 1.69 18.07
C GLY A 655 -0.88 2.29 16.74
N TRP A 656 -1.31 1.72 15.61
CA TRP A 656 -0.95 2.22 14.28
C TRP A 656 -1.86 3.36 13.82
N THR A 657 -1.34 4.16 12.86
CA THR A 657 -2.05 5.25 12.16
C THR A 657 -2.50 6.38 13.09
N TYR A 658 -3.01 7.47 12.51
CA TYR A 658 -3.63 8.54 13.31
C TYR A 658 -4.79 8.06 14.20
N GLN A 659 -5.42 6.91 13.88
CA GLN A 659 -6.56 6.38 14.63
C GLN A 659 -6.16 5.89 16.02
N TYR A 660 -4.98 5.29 16.17
CA TYR A 660 -4.57 4.61 17.41
C TYR A 660 -3.17 4.96 17.92
N HIS A 661 -2.39 5.72 17.15
CA HIS A 661 -1.07 6.18 17.61
C HIS A 661 -1.18 7.02 18.88
N ARG A 662 -0.31 6.74 19.85
CA ARG A 662 -0.43 7.24 21.22
C ARG A 662 0.47 8.44 21.51
N THR A 663 1.45 8.72 20.66
CA THR A 663 2.32 9.90 20.77
C THR A 663 1.97 10.92 19.69
N PRO A 664 2.17 12.23 19.93
CA PRO A 664 2.01 13.24 18.89
C PRO A 664 3.04 13.02 17.76
N PRO A 665 2.60 12.81 16.51
CA PRO A 665 3.51 12.62 15.39
C PRO A 665 4.31 13.88 15.07
N LEU A 666 5.28 13.79 14.15
CA LEU A 666 5.99 14.96 13.64
C LEU A 666 5.06 15.80 12.76
N TYR A 667 4.41 15.15 11.79
CA TYR A 667 3.33 15.75 11.01
C TYR A 667 2.15 14.77 10.95
N PRO A 668 0.95 15.16 11.40
CA PRO A 668 -0.20 14.27 11.46
C PRO A 668 -0.83 14.01 10.09
N PHE A 669 -1.62 12.94 9.99
CA PHE A 669 -2.53 12.73 8.87
C PHE A 669 -3.38 13.98 8.58
N GLY A 670 -3.51 14.31 7.30
CA GLY A 670 -4.22 15.51 6.84
C GLY A 670 -3.44 16.82 6.96
N HIS A 671 -2.20 16.82 7.46
CA HIS A 671 -1.40 18.04 7.63
C HIS A 671 -0.91 18.64 6.31
N GLY A 672 -0.95 19.95 6.19
CA GLY A 672 -0.33 20.71 5.10
C GLY A 672 -0.75 22.17 5.18
N LEU A 673 0.20 23.07 4.97
CA LEU A 673 0.00 24.51 5.11
C LEU A 673 -0.40 25.14 3.77
N SER A 674 -1.04 26.30 3.85
CA SER A 674 -1.34 27.20 2.73
C SER A 674 -0.51 28.49 2.88
N TYR A 675 -0.40 29.28 1.80
CA TYR A 675 0.10 30.66 1.86
C TYR A 675 -1.00 31.68 2.20
N THR A 676 -2.25 31.23 2.40
CA THR A 676 -3.34 32.03 2.95
C THR A 676 -3.87 31.42 4.25
N ASP A 677 -4.72 32.16 4.95
CA ASP A 677 -5.27 31.78 6.25
C ASP A 677 -6.78 31.52 6.14
N PHE A 678 -7.22 30.36 6.63
CA PHE A 678 -8.64 30.01 6.64
C PHE A 678 -9.23 30.01 8.05
N THR A 679 -10.42 30.59 8.18
CA THR A 679 -11.22 30.54 9.42
C THR A 679 -12.48 29.72 9.22
N TYR A 680 -12.82 28.95 10.24
CA TYR A 680 -13.98 28.06 10.25
C TYR A 680 -14.99 28.60 11.27
N HIS A 681 -16.25 28.69 10.90
CA HIS A 681 -17.32 29.10 11.80
C HIS A 681 -18.66 28.47 11.38
N ASP A 682 -19.69 28.70 12.20
CA ASP A 682 -21.06 28.25 11.92
C ASP A 682 -21.21 26.74 11.69
N LEU A 683 -20.48 25.88 12.44
CA LEU A 683 -20.74 24.44 12.44
C LEU A 683 -22.17 24.16 12.92
N ARG A 684 -22.98 23.55 12.04
CA ARG A 684 -24.39 23.23 12.29
C ARG A 684 -24.68 21.80 11.92
N LEU A 685 -25.35 21.11 12.83
CA LEU A 685 -25.95 19.79 12.61
C LEU A 685 -27.47 19.99 12.44
N SER A 686 -28.05 19.36 11.42
CA SER A 686 -29.49 19.37 11.18
C SER A 686 -30.31 18.74 12.31
N ALA A 687 -29.69 17.84 13.09
CA ALA A 687 -30.26 17.23 14.28
C ALA A 687 -29.16 17.01 15.35
N ALA A 688 -29.51 17.20 16.62
CA ALA A 688 -28.61 16.89 17.75
C ALA A 688 -28.63 15.41 18.15
N SER A 689 -29.59 14.64 17.60
CA SER A 689 -29.73 13.22 17.87
C SER A 689 -30.27 12.46 16.67
N ILE A 690 -29.79 11.24 16.45
CA ILE A 690 -30.25 10.31 15.41
C ILE A 690 -30.56 8.94 16.02
N ASP A 691 -31.37 8.13 15.33
CA ASP A 691 -31.52 6.69 15.62
C ASP A 691 -30.46 5.88 14.84
N PRO A 692 -30.33 4.56 15.06
CA PRO A 692 -29.29 3.73 14.43
C PRO A 692 -29.39 3.62 12.90
N GLU A 693 -30.51 4.02 12.30
CA GLU A 693 -30.72 4.08 10.85
C GLU A 693 -30.73 5.53 10.32
N GLY A 694 -30.50 6.50 11.20
CA GLY A 694 -30.67 7.92 10.94
C GLY A 694 -29.50 8.55 10.22
N THR A 695 -29.73 9.76 9.74
CA THR A 695 -28.74 10.59 9.05
C THR A 695 -28.76 12.00 9.62
N VAL A 696 -27.61 12.67 9.59
CA VAL A 696 -27.48 14.07 9.98
C VAL A 696 -26.69 14.83 8.91
N ASP A 697 -27.29 15.88 8.37
CA ASP A 697 -26.59 16.85 7.54
C ASP A 697 -25.74 17.77 8.43
N ILE A 698 -24.49 17.97 8.03
CA ILE A 698 -23.51 18.82 8.71
C ILE A 698 -23.12 19.92 7.74
N SER A 699 -23.08 21.16 8.22
CA SER A 699 -22.61 22.30 7.44
C SER A 699 -21.61 23.11 8.26
N VAL A 700 -20.59 23.65 7.60
CA VAL A 700 -19.60 24.56 8.18
C VAL A 700 -19.24 25.63 7.17
N THR A 701 -19.09 26.87 7.61
CA THR A 701 -18.65 27.96 6.73
C THR A 701 -17.15 28.15 6.87
N LEU A 702 -16.47 28.15 5.72
CA LEU A 702 -15.06 28.47 5.58
C LEU A 702 -14.92 29.87 4.99
N THR A 703 -14.03 30.69 5.53
CA THR A 703 -13.69 32.00 4.97
C THR A 703 -12.17 32.11 4.78
N ASP A 704 -11.73 32.48 3.58
CA ASP A 704 -10.35 32.90 3.33
C ASP A 704 -10.15 34.30 3.91
N THR A 705 -9.32 34.38 4.95
CA THR A 705 -9.01 35.61 5.69
C THR A 705 -7.65 36.19 5.35
N GLY A 706 -6.91 35.58 4.43
CA GLY A 706 -5.61 36.08 4.01
C GLY A 706 -5.73 37.08 2.85
N THR A 707 -4.69 37.12 2.03
CA THR A 707 -4.49 38.17 1.00
C THR A 707 -4.31 37.64 -0.41
N ARG A 708 -4.35 36.31 -0.59
CA ARG A 708 -4.20 35.61 -1.86
C ARG A 708 -5.14 34.42 -1.92
N PRO A 709 -5.60 34.01 -3.11
CA PRO A 709 -6.44 32.84 -3.23
C PRO A 709 -5.68 31.60 -2.76
N GLY A 710 -6.40 30.67 -2.14
CA GLY A 710 -5.84 29.41 -1.67
C GLY A 710 -6.84 28.27 -1.69
N SER A 711 -6.35 27.07 -1.38
CA SER A 711 -7.16 25.86 -1.28
C SER A 711 -7.05 25.24 0.10
N GLU A 712 -8.18 24.80 0.63
CA GLU A 712 -8.29 24.16 1.94
C GLU A 712 -9.01 22.82 1.83
N VAL A 713 -8.57 21.84 2.61
CA VAL A 713 -9.24 20.55 2.72
C VAL A 713 -9.95 20.51 4.07
N VAL A 714 -11.27 20.69 4.05
CA VAL A 714 -12.12 20.57 5.23
C VAL A 714 -12.27 19.09 5.55
N GLN A 715 -11.77 18.65 6.71
CA GLN A 715 -11.82 17.24 7.13
C GLN A 715 -12.88 17.07 8.21
N LEU A 716 -13.79 16.12 8.01
CA LEU A 716 -14.83 15.74 8.95
C LEU A 716 -14.43 14.45 9.67
N TYR A 717 -14.22 14.53 10.98
CA TYR A 717 -13.94 13.38 11.83
C TYR A 717 -15.11 13.10 12.78
N VAL A 718 -15.18 11.84 13.22
CA VAL A 718 -16.08 11.39 14.29
C VAL A 718 -15.32 10.64 15.37
N ARG A 719 -15.79 10.74 16.61
CA ARG A 719 -15.27 9.98 17.76
C ARG A 719 -16.39 9.63 18.72
N ALA A 720 -16.41 8.39 19.21
CA ALA A 720 -17.28 8.00 20.31
C ALA A 720 -16.61 8.37 21.65
N THR A 721 -17.34 9.02 22.57
CA THR A 721 -16.77 9.46 23.87
C THR A 721 -16.93 8.43 24.98
N ASP A 722 -17.95 7.57 24.87
CA ASP A 722 -18.34 6.61 25.91
C ASP A 722 -18.47 5.18 25.32
N ALA A 723 -17.54 4.80 24.44
CA ALA A 723 -17.57 3.50 23.78
C ALA A 723 -17.28 2.34 24.76
N ARG A 724 -17.98 1.21 24.59
CA ARG A 724 -17.70 -0.03 25.34
C ARG A 724 -16.45 -0.79 24.85
N TYR A 725 -15.85 -0.30 23.77
CA TYR A 725 -14.70 -0.87 23.07
C TYR A 725 -13.59 0.18 22.98
N GLU A 726 -12.39 -0.24 22.57
CA GLU A 726 -11.29 0.70 22.28
C GLU A 726 -11.55 1.48 20.99
N ALA A 727 -12.21 2.63 21.14
CA ALA A 727 -12.54 3.53 20.03
C ALA A 727 -11.29 4.23 19.48
N PRO A 728 -11.25 4.51 18.16
CA PRO A 728 -10.17 5.31 17.58
C PRO A 728 -10.20 6.73 18.15
N ARG A 729 -9.02 7.38 18.24
CA ARG A 729 -8.85 8.77 18.68
C ARG A 729 -9.70 9.73 17.85
N LEU A 730 -9.68 9.51 16.54
CA LEU A 730 -10.49 10.15 15.51
C LEU A 730 -10.68 9.12 14.38
N ARG A 731 -11.80 9.24 13.65
CA ARG A 731 -12.06 8.50 12.43
C ARG A 731 -12.56 9.46 11.36
N LEU A 732 -11.91 9.50 10.21
CA LEU A 732 -12.35 10.30 9.08
C LEU A 732 -13.70 9.78 8.61
N ALA A 733 -14.70 10.66 8.55
CA ALA A 733 -16.03 10.35 8.05
C ALA A 733 -16.23 10.88 6.63
N ASP A 734 -15.71 12.08 6.35
CA ASP A 734 -15.82 12.74 5.04
C ASP A 734 -14.75 13.86 4.90
N PHE A 735 -14.58 14.39 3.69
CA PHE A 735 -13.75 15.58 3.43
C PHE A 735 -14.21 16.34 2.18
N ALA A 736 -13.83 17.61 2.09
CA ALA A 736 -14.09 18.45 0.92
C ALA A 736 -12.92 19.41 0.68
N LYS A 737 -12.41 19.44 -0.56
CA LYS A 737 -11.44 20.44 -1.00
C LYS A 737 -12.17 21.67 -1.56
N VAL A 738 -11.83 22.85 -1.04
CA VAL A 738 -12.48 24.11 -1.40
C VAL A 738 -11.41 25.13 -1.79
N ARG A 739 -11.61 25.82 -2.91
CA ARG A 739 -10.75 26.92 -3.35
C ARG A 739 -11.48 28.23 -3.21
N LEU A 740 -10.86 29.20 -2.55
CA LEU A 740 -11.46 30.50 -2.25
C LEU A 740 -10.58 31.64 -2.71
N ALA A 741 -11.19 32.75 -3.10
CA ALA A 741 -10.54 34.04 -3.24
C ALA A 741 -10.45 34.77 -1.88
N PRO A 742 -9.56 35.78 -1.73
CA PRO A 742 -9.44 36.53 -0.48
C PRO A 742 -10.75 37.18 -0.06
N GLY A 743 -11.17 36.91 1.18
CA GLY A 743 -12.43 37.40 1.75
C GLY A 743 -13.68 36.66 1.27
N GLU A 744 -13.54 35.64 0.42
CA GLU A 744 -14.65 34.77 0.02
C GLU A 744 -14.99 33.79 1.15
N SER A 745 -16.29 33.53 1.30
CA SER A 745 -16.81 32.51 2.21
C SER A 745 -17.59 31.47 1.41
N GLN A 746 -17.39 30.19 1.73
CA GLN A 746 -18.17 29.08 1.18
C GLN A 746 -18.63 28.14 2.30
N GLU A 747 -19.85 27.62 2.17
CA GLU A 747 -20.35 26.57 3.04
C GLU A 747 -19.94 25.20 2.47
N ALA A 748 -19.31 24.38 3.30
CA ALA A 748 -19.06 22.97 3.04
C ALA A 748 -20.14 22.13 3.75
N THR A 749 -20.71 21.16 3.03
CA THR A 749 -21.81 20.31 3.50
C THR A 749 -21.43 18.85 3.43
N PHE A 750 -21.78 18.09 4.47
CA PHE A 750 -21.51 16.66 4.60
C PHE A 750 -22.76 15.92 5.02
N HIS A 751 -22.84 14.64 4.66
CA HIS A 751 -23.92 13.75 5.02
C HIS A 751 -23.36 12.61 5.88
N LEU A 752 -23.68 12.60 7.17
CA LEU A 752 -23.22 11.57 8.10
C LEU A 752 -24.37 10.60 8.40
N THR A 753 -24.17 9.33 8.11
CA THR A 753 -25.11 8.25 8.49
C THR A 753 -24.68 7.57 9.78
N ALA A 754 -25.63 6.98 10.51
CA ALA A 754 -25.33 6.15 11.67
C ALA A 754 -24.43 4.94 11.34
N GLU A 755 -24.43 4.44 10.09
CA GLU A 755 -23.52 3.37 9.65
C GLU A 755 -22.05 3.81 9.68
N GLN A 756 -21.75 5.09 9.39
CA GLN A 756 -20.38 5.62 9.48
C GLN A 756 -19.87 5.72 10.94
N LEU A 757 -20.78 5.68 11.91
CA LEU A 757 -20.46 5.61 13.34
C LEU A 757 -20.33 4.17 13.86
N ALA A 758 -20.70 3.18 13.04
CA ALA A 758 -20.72 1.79 13.44
C ALA A 758 -19.30 1.26 13.69
N HIS A 759 -19.23 0.20 14.51
CA HIS A 759 -18.03 -0.59 14.73
C HIS A 759 -18.40 -2.06 14.52
N TRP A 760 -17.42 -2.90 14.20
CA TRP A 760 -17.62 -4.33 14.10
C TRP A 760 -17.71 -4.93 15.51
N ASP A 761 -18.89 -5.43 15.85
CA ASP A 761 -19.15 -6.07 17.13
C ASP A 761 -18.96 -7.58 17.01
N VAL A 762 -17.84 -8.06 17.53
CA VAL A 762 -17.46 -9.48 17.61
C VAL A 762 -18.46 -10.34 18.41
N THR A 763 -19.35 -9.74 19.19
CA THR A 763 -20.45 -10.46 19.87
C THR A 763 -21.55 -10.84 18.89
N THR A 764 -21.83 -9.97 17.92
CA THR A 764 -22.94 -10.17 16.96
C THR A 764 -22.46 -10.68 15.60
N GLY A 765 -21.15 -10.55 15.30
CA GLY A 765 -20.60 -10.85 13.98
C GLY A 765 -21.10 -9.89 12.91
N ALA A 766 -21.39 -8.64 13.28
CA ALA A 766 -21.92 -7.61 12.40
C ALA A 766 -21.50 -6.20 12.84
N PHE A 767 -21.65 -5.22 11.95
CA PHE A 767 -21.54 -3.81 12.31
C PHE A 767 -22.71 -3.39 13.21
N THR A 768 -22.40 -2.73 14.34
CA THR A 768 -23.40 -2.13 15.24
C THR A 768 -23.05 -0.68 15.56
N THR A 769 -24.08 0.14 15.71
CA THR A 769 -23.95 1.53 16.16
C THR A 769 -24.45 1.64 17.58
N ASP A 770 -23.56 1.99 18.50
CA ASP A 770 -23.88 2.07 19.91
C ASP A 770 -24.69 3.32 20.22
N PRO A 771 -25.73 3.23 21.06
CA PRO A 771 -26.34 4.44 21.59
C PRO A 771 -25.35 5.13 22.54
N GLY A 772 -25.29 6.44 22.48
CA GLY A 772 -24.34 7.21 23.27
C GLY A 772 -23.99 8.55 22.65
N THR A 773 -22.98 9.20 23.22
CA THR A 773 -22.49 10.49 22.75
C THR A 773 -21.33 10.28 21.79
N TYR A 774 -21.42 10.98 20.67
CA TYR A 774 -20.39 11.10 19.65
C TYR A 774 -20.03 12.57 19.50
N GLU A 775 -18.77 12.83 19.16
CA GLU A 775 -18.30 14.13 18.71
C GLU A 775 -18.20 14.12 17.19
N VAL A 776 -18.74 15.17 16.57
CA VAL A 776 -18.54 15.54 15.17
C VAL A 776 -17.53 16.66 15.14
N LEU A 777 -16.39 16.46 14.47
CA LEU A 777 -15.24 17.36 14.52
C LEU A 777 -14.89 17.84 13.13
N ILE A 778 -14.77 19.15 12.96
CA ILE A 778 -14.16 19.76 11.78
C ILE A 778 -12.71 20.08 12.13
N ALA A 779 -11.80 19.65 11.27
CA ALA A 779 -10.37 19.79 11.49
C ALA A 779 -9.63 20.14 10.20
N ARG A 780 -8.43 20.70 10.38
CA ARG A 780 -7.44 20.91 9.30
C ARG A 780 -6.49 19.72 9.13
N SER A 781 -6.34 18.92 10.19
CA SER A 781 -5.57 17.67 10.24
C SER A 781 -6.02 16.86 11.46
N ALA A 782 -5.56 15.63 11.60
CA ALA A 782 -5.91 14.76 12.74
C ALA A 782 -5.47 15.31 14.12
N GLU A 783 -4.61 16.33 14.19
CA GLU A 783 -4.22 16.99 15.46
C GLU A 783 -4.61 18.48 15.53
N ASP A 784 -5.29 19.04 14.51
CA ASP A 784 -5.77 20.43 14.48
C ASP A 784 -7.29 20.50 14.29
N VAL A 785 -8.02 20.11 15.35
CA VAL A 785 -9.48 20.24 15.44
C VAL A 785 -9.86 21.70 15.68
N VAL A 786 -10.67 22.27 14.78
CA VAL A 786 -11.06 23.69 14.83
C VAL A 786 -12.47 23.91 15.38
N LEU A 787 -13.41 22.98 15.14
CA LEU A 787 -14.79 23.05 15.63
C LEU A 787 -15.27 21.66 16.03
N THR A 788 -16.09 21.58 17.08
CA THR A 788 -16.69 20.34 17.57
C THR A 788 -18.16 20.56 17.87
N ALA A 789 -19.00 19.57 17.55
CA ALA A 789 -20.39 19.51 17.94
C ALA A 789 -20.75 18.12 18.48
N PRO A 790 -21.56 18.02 19.56
CA PRO A 790 -22.03 16.74 20.05
C PRO A 790 -23.17 16.20 19.19
N LEU A 791 -23.21 14.89 19.02
CA LEU A 791 -24.29 14.12 18.40
C LEU A 791 -24.65 12.96 19.31
N THR A 792 -25.94 12.77 19.60
CA THR A 792 -26.40 11.62 20.37
C THR A 792 -27.01 10.56 19.46
N VAL A 793 -26.45 9.35 19.47
CA VAL A 793 -27.14 8.19 18.88
C VAL A 793 -28.08 7.63 19.94
N THR A 794 -29.35 7.54 19.59
CA THR A 794 -30.40 6.93 20.43
C THR A 794 -30.55 5.46 20.09
N GLY A 795 -31.13 4.69 21.01
CA GLY A 795 -31.33 3.25 20.78
C GLY A 795 -31.15 2.45 22.07
N THR A 796 -31.18 1.12 21.92
CA THR A 796 -30.91 0.19 23.02
C THR A 796 -29.51 -0.36 22.84
N ALA A 797 -28.71 -0.31 23.90
CA ALA A 797 -27.37 -0.90 23.86
C ALA A 797 -27.49 -2.42 23.66
N PRO A 798 -26.57 -3.05 22.93
CA PRO A 798 -26.49 -4.50 22.83
C PRO A 798 -26.48 -5.15 24.23
N GLY A 799 -27.16 -6.29 24.33
CA GLY A 799 -27.14 -7.09 25.55
C GLY A 799 -25.78 -7.76 25.77
N PRO A 800 -25.58 -8.39 26.95
CA PRO A 800 -24.40 -9.21 27.21
C PRO A 800 -24.17 -10.30 26.15
N ARG A 801 -22.91 -10.69 25.93
CA ARG A 801 -22.51 -11.75 25.01
C ARG A 801 -23.11 -13.09 25.45
N ALA A 802 -23.91 -13.69 24.57
CA ALA A 802 -24.46 -15.01 24.79
C ALA A 802 -23.38 -16.09 24.61
N VAL A 803 -23.01 -16.76 25.70
CA VAL A 803 -22.06 -17.89 25.68
C VAL A 803 -22.69 -19.20 26.17
N VAL A 804 -23.87 -19.12 26.81
CA VAL A 804 -24.59 -20.29 27.30
C VAL A 804 -25.39 -20.93 26.18
N ASP A 805 -25.15 -22.23 25.94
CA ASP A 805 -25.72 -23.03 24.85
C ASP A 805 -25.51 -22.42 23.45
N HIS A 806 -24.59 -21.46 23.34
CA HIS A 806 -24.21 -20.77 22.12
C HIS A 806 -22.75 -21.07 21.80
N ARG A 807 -22.45 -21.38 20.53
CA ARG A 807 -21.08 -21.64 20.06
C ARG A 807 -20.40 -20.29 19.80
N THR A 808 -19.36 -19.99 20.58
CA THR A 808 -18.57 -18.77 20.48
C THR A 808 -17.25 -19.09 19.80
N TRP A 809 -16.93 -18.42 18.69
CA TRP A 809 -15.64 -18.57 18.05
C TRP A 809 -14.53 -18.01 18.92
N ALA A 810 -13.42 -18.72 18.99
CA ALA A 810 -12.28 -18.29 19.78
C ALA A 810 -11.58 -17.07 19.17
N ALA A 811 -11.75 -16.83 17.86
CA ALA A 811 -11.26 -15.65 17.15
C ALA A 811 -12.04 -14.35 17.47
N ASP A 812 -13.26 -14.45 18.03
CA ASP A 812 -14.14 -13.31 18.32
C ASP A 812 -13.85 -12.68 19.70
N PHE A 813 -12.57 -12.66 20.09
CA PHE A 813 -12.11 -12.05 21.34
C PHE A 813 -12.11 -10.52 21.26
N ASP A 814 -12.26 -9.87 22.41
CA ASP A 814 -12.20 -8.42 22.56
C ASP A 814 -10.77 -7.90 22.73
N ASP A 815 -9.91 -8.68 23.40
CA ASP A 815 -8.48 -8.40 23.58
C ASP A 815 -7.70 -9.73 23.80
N TYR A 816 -6.38 -9.68 23.70
CA TYR A 816 -5.53 -10.88 23.78
C TYR A 816 -4.09 -10.60 24.28
N GLU A 817 -3.37 -11.66 24.62
CA GLU A 817 -1.93 -11.61 24.89
C GLU A 817 -1.26 -12.89 24.38
N ASN A 818 -0.08 -12.76 23.74
CA ASN A 818 0.72 -13.88 23.22
C ASN A 818 -0.06 -14.86 22.32
N LEU A 819 -0.97 -14.34 21.49
CA LEU A 819 -1.92 -15.11 20.70
C LEU A 819 -1.81 -14.75 19.23
N THR A 820 -1.90 -15.76 18.37
CA THR A 820 -1.94 -15.64 16.91
C THR A 820 -3.22 -16.25 16.37
N LEU A 821 -3.84 -15.57 15.40
CA LEU A 821 -4.97 -16.09 14.62
C LEU A 821 -4.45 -17.02 13.52
N VAL A 822 -5.08 -18.17 13.37
CA VAL A 822 -4.74 -19.21 12.40
C VAL A 822 -6.00 -19.77 11.76
N ASP A 823 -5.85 -20.50 10.67
CA ASP A 823 -6.94 -21.14 9.98
C ASP A 823 -7.54 -22.31 10.79
N ALA A 824 -8.86 -22.36 10.98
CA ALA A 824 -9.51 -23.52 11.59
C ALA A 824 -9.63 -24.69 10.60
N THR A 825 -9.92 -24.36 9.34
CA THR A 825 -9.86 -25.28 8.20
C THR A 825 -9.15 -24.62 7.03
N ARG A 826 -8.75 -25.43 6.03
CA ARG A 826 -8.08 -24.91 4.83
C ARG A 826 -8.92 -23.94 3.99
N THR A 827 -10.24 -23.90 4.21
CA THR A 827 -11.16 -23.13 3.36
C THR A 827 -12.00 -22.11 4.11
N ASN A 828 -12.27 -22.32 5.40
CA ASN A 828 -13.14 -21.46 6.19
C ASN A 828 -12.73 -21.43 7.67
N ASP A 829 -13.28 -20.43 8.36
CA ASP A 829 -13.23 -20.22 9.81
C ASP A 829 -11.83 -20.02 10.38
N ASP A 830 -11.73 -19.25 11.45
CA ASP A 830 -10.47 -18.97 12.13
C ASP A 830 -10.44 -19.63 13.52
N ALA A 831 -9.23 -19.89 13.99
CA ALA A 831 -8.90 -20.44 15.29
C ALA A 831 -7.78 -19.60 15.92
N ILE A 832 -7.50 -19.84 17.19
CA ILE A 832 -6.41 -19.17 17.92
C ILE A 832 -5.39 -20.20 18.39
N THR A 833 -4.14 -19.77 18.51
CA THR A 833 -3.03 -20.54 19.09
C THR A 833 -2.07 -19.61 19.81
N PRO A 834 -1.32 -20.07 20.83
CA PRO A 834 -0.22 -19.27 21.38
C PRO A 834 0.81 -18.91 20.32
N THR A 835 1.25 -17.65 20.30
CA THR A 835 2.35 -17.18 19.42
C THR A 835 3.67 -17.81 19.85
N ASP A 836 3.96 -17.75 21.15
CA ASP A 836 5.05 -18.48 21.80
C ASP A 836 4.45 -19.50 22.77
N PRO A 837 4.46 -20.80 22.43
CA PRO A 837 3.83 -21.84 23.25
C PRO A 837 4.53 -22.10 24.58
N THR A 838 5.70 -21.48 24.83
CA THR A 838 6.39 -21.56 26.13
C THR A 838 5.82 -20.60 27.18
N ARG A 839 4.97 -19.66 26.75
CA ARG A 839 4.26 -18.70 27.61
C ARG A 839 2.75 -18.89 27.47
N PRO A 840 1.96 -18.66 28.53
CA PRO A 840 0.50 -18.67 28.41
C PRO A 840 0.02 -17.62 27.41
N ALA A 841 -0.95 -17.98 26.57
CA ALA A 841 -1.66 -17.05 25.72
C ALA A 841 -3.06 -16.82 26.28
N THR A 842 -3.57 -15.59 26.29
CA THR A 842 -4.90 -15.29 26.84
C THR A 842 -5.77 -14.59 25.81
N ALA A 843 -7.03 -15.00 25.72
CA ALA A 843 -8.08 -14.30 24.99
C ALA A 843 -9.14 -13.81 25.98
N LEU A 844 -9.50 -12.53 25.90
CA LEU A 844 -10.51 -11.86 26.71
C LEU A 844 -11.82 -11.74 25.93
N PHE A 845 -12.92 -12.18 26.53
CA PHE A 845 -14.28 -11.98 26.04
C PHE A 845 -15.06 -11.17 27.08
N ARG A 846 -15.45 -9.95 26.73
CA ARG A 846 -16.10 -9.03 27.66
C ARG A 846 -17.59 -9.32 27.78
N SER A 847 -18.13 -9.05 28.97
CA SER A 847 -19.57 -9.01 29.25
C SER A 847 -20.32 -10.27 28.80
N ALA A 848 -19.79 -11.46 29.12
CA ALA A 848 -20.43 -12.74 28.79
C ALA A 848 -21.48 -13.14 29.85
N ASP A 849 -22.67 -13.52 29.42
CA ASP A 849 -23.72 -14.02 30.31
C ASP A 849 -23.50 -15.52 30.60
N LEU A 850 -23.18 -15.83 31.87
CA LEU A 850 -22.98 -17.19 32.37
C LEU A 850 -24.21 -17.75 33.11
N THR A 851 -25.35 -17.07 33.04
CA THR A 851 -26.58 -17.50 33.71
C THR A 851 -26.93 -18.94 33.33
N SER A 852 -27.06 -19.82 34.33
CA SER A 852 -27.31 -21.27 34.18
C SER A 852 -26.18 -22.12 33.58
N ALA A 853 -24.98 -21.59 33.40
CA ALA A 853 -23.84 -22.34 32.91
C ALA A 853 -23.35 -23.36 33.95
N VAL A 854 -23.18 -24.62 33.54
CA VAL A 854 -22.70 -25.70 34.42
C VAL A 854 -21.39 -26.33 33.97
N ARG A 855 -20.98 -26.16 32.71
CA ARG A 855 -19.74 -26.74 32.17
C ARG A 855 -19.19 -25.95 31.00
N LEU A 856 -17.90 -26.12 30.73
CA LEU A 856 -17.24 -25.68 29.50
C LEU A 856 -17.13 -26.85 28.51
N GLU A 857 -17.44 -26.58 27.25
CA GLU A 857 -17.11 -27.41 26.10
C GLU A 857 -16.23 -26.61 25.14
N ALA A 858 -15.08 -27.14 24.74
CA ALA A 858 -14.13 -26.44 23.88
C ALA A 858 -13.65 -27.33 22.73
N GLU A 859 -13.61 -26.77 21.51
CA GLU A 859 -13.19 -27.44 20.28
C GLU A 859 -11.69 -27.19 20.03
N VAL A 860 -10.88 -28.21 20.26
CA VAL A 860 -9.42 -28.13 20.26
C VAL A 860 -8.79 -29.09 19.24
N ALA A 861 -7.64 -28.68 18.70
CA ALA A 861 -6.81 -29.53 17.83
C ALA A 861 -5.34 -29.41 18.25
N ARG A 862 -4.62 -30.54 18.25
CA ARG A 862 -3.23 -30.60 18.68
C ARG A 862 -2.47 -31.68 17.91
N ALA A 863 -1.40 -31.29 17.22
CA ALA A 863 -0.55 -32.21 16.47
C ALA A 863 0.37 -33.04 17.40
N ASP A 864 0.84 -34.21 16.92
CA ASP A 864 1.73 -35.12 17.64
C ASP A 864 3.14 -34.55 17.93
N THR A 865 3.48 -33.39 17.35
CA THR A 865 4.83 -32.82 17.36
C THR A 865 5.05 -31.73 18.42
N GLY A 866 4.01 -31.29 19.13
CA GLY A 866 4.10 -30.20 20.11
C GLY A 866 4.75 -30.63 21.43
N PRO A 867 5.76 -29.90 21.97
CA PRO A 867 6.38 -30.24 23.25
C PRO A 867 5.40 -30.09 24.43
N GLY A 868 5.56 -30.91 25.47
CA GLY A 868 4.95 -30.69 26.80
C GLY A 868 3.49 -31.14 26.99
N GLU A 869 2.94 -30.89 28.18
CA GLU A 869 1.49 -30.99 28.44
C GLU A 869 0.81 -29.72 27.96
N ALA A 870 -0.41 -29.84 27.42
CA ALA A 870 -1.22 -28.69 26.98
C ALA A 870 -2.49 -28.58 27.83
N LEU A 871 -2.84 -27.36 28.23
CA LEU A 871 -3.93 -27.07 29.16
C LEU A 871 -4.73 -25.86 28.67
N LEU A 872 -6.05 -25.96 28.69
CA LEU A 872 -6.96 -24.84 28.48
C LEU A 872 -7.61 -24.44 29.82
N GLU A 873 -7.44 -23.19 30.23
CA GLU A 873 -8.09 -22.63 31.41
C GLU A 873 -9.19 -21.65 31.00
N LEU A 874 -10.33 -21.70 31.70
CA LEU A 874 -11.37 -20.67 31.63
C LEU A 874 -11.50 -20.02 33.00
N ARG A 875 -11.34 -18.71 33.04
CA ARG A 875 -11.66 -17.89 34.21
C ARG A 875 -12.81 -16.94 33.88
N ALA A 876 -13.68 -16.71 34.85
CA ALA A 876 -14.64 -15.62 34.83
C ALA A 876 -14.18 -14.59 35.86
N ASP A 877 -13.88 -13.40 35.39
CA ASP A 877 -13.06 -12.42 36.09
C ASP A 877 -11.78 -13.12 36.62
N GLU A 878 -11.53 -13.05 37.93
CA GLU A 878 -10.39 -13.69 38.58
C GLU A 878 -10.63 -15.16 38.97
N ARG A 879 -11.85 -15.70 38.79
CA ARG A 879 -12.24 -17.03 39.30
C ARG A 879 -12.04 -18.11 38.24
N LEU A 880 -11.19 -19.10 38.54
CA LEU A 880 -11.03 -20.29 37.70
C LEU A 880 -12.32 -21.15 37.70
N LEU A 881 -12.87 -21.40 36.51
CA LEU A 881 -14.07 -22.21 36.30
C LEU A 881 -13.74 -23.60 35.73
N ALA A 882 -12.76 -23.70 34.84
CA ALA A 882 -12.32 -24.97 34.25
C ALA A 882 -10.82 -24.94 33.93
N ALA A 883 -10.18 -26.10 33.96
CA ALA A 883 -8.78 -26.34 33.60
C ALA A 883 -8.69 -27.74 32.96
N LEU A 884 -8.70 -27.77 31.63
CA LEU A 884 -8.87 -28.98 30.81
C LEU A 884 -7.56 -29.38 30.15
N PRO A 885 -7.08 -30.63 30.32
CA PRO A 885 -5.96 -31.12 29.52
C PRO A 885 -6.38 -31.24 28.05
N VAL A 886 -5.52 -30.80 27.14
CA VAL A 886 -5.76 -30.86 25.69
C VAL A 886 -5.10 -32.12 25.11
N PRO A 887 -5.90 -33.10 24.62
CA PRO A 887 -5.37 -34.33 24.07
C PRO A 887 -4.70 -34.08 22.72
N ILE A 888 -3.80 -34.99 22.34
CA ILE A 888 -3.23 -35.01 20.99
C ILE A 888 -4.28 -35.58 20.03
N THR A 889 -4.56 -34.87 18.94
CA THR A 889 -5.53 -35.25 17.91
C THR A 889 -4.87 -35.71 16.60
N GLY A 890 -3.54 -35.63 16.52
CA GLY A 890 -2.72 -36.13 15.41
C GLY A 890 -2.51 -35.12 14.27
N SER A 891 -3.32 -34.07 14.18
CA SER A 891 -3.16 -32.99 13.20
C SER A 891 -3.80 -31.69 13.69
N ARG A 892 -3.28 -30.55 13.21
CA ARG A 892 -3.84 -29.21 13.45
C ARG A 892 -5.24 -29.00 12.88
N TYR A 893 -5.71 -29.89 12.00
CA TYR A 893 -7.07 -29.88 11.42
C TYR A 893 -7.97 -31.01 11.93
N THR A 894 -7.48 -31.85 12.85
CA THR A 894 -8.30 -32.89 13.50
C THR A 894 -8.83 -32.34 14.82
N TRP A 895 -10.10 -31.93 14.83
CA TRP A 895 -10.74 -31.31 15.98
C TRP A 895 -11.40 -32.34 16.89
N THR A 896 -11.34 -32.11 18.20
CA THR A 896 -12.10 -32.84 19.22
C THR A 896 -12.69 -31.88 20.24
N THR A 897 -13.71 -32.32 20.97
CA THR A 897 -14.31 -31.53 22.05
C THR A 897 -13.82 -32.02 23.41
N VAL A 898 -13.26 -31.12 24.21
CA VAL A 898 -12.96 -31.36 25.63
C VAL A 898 -14.03 -30.74 26.52
N THR A 899 -14.33 -31.35 27.66
CA THR A 899 -15.45 -30.92 28.52
C THR A 899 -15.12 -31.06 30.01
N GLN A 900 -15.52 -30.07 30.81
CA GLN A 900 -15.37 -30.08 32.27
C GLN A 900 -16.53 -29.33 32.93
N GLU A 901 -17.15 -29.97 33.92
CA GLU A 901 -18.15 -29.36 34.80
C GLU A 901 -17.51 -28.31 35.71
N PHE A 902 -18.21 -27.20 35.90
CA PHE A 902 -17.79 -26.13 36.79
C PHE A 902 -17.87 -26.58 38.25
N PRO A 903 -16.84 -26.31 39.07
CA PRO A 903 -16.80 -26.75 40.45
C PRO A 903 -17.89 -26.10 41.32
N ALA A 904 -18.39 -24.93 40.89
CA ALA A 904 -19.56 -24.28 41.47
C ALA A 904 -20.16 -23.31 40.45
N LEU A 905 -21.47 -23.13 40.52
CA LEU A 905 -22.21 -22.19 39.68
C LEU A 905 -21.68 -20.76 39.86
N LEU A 906 -21.73 -20.02 38.77
CA LEU A 906 -21.49 -18.58 38.71
C LEU A 906 -22.60 -18.01 37.83
N ASP A 907 -23.32 -17.02 38.35
CA ASP A 907 -24.55 -16.52 37.75
C ASP A 907 -24.39 -15.03 37.43
N GLY A 908 -24.92 -14.59 36.28
CA GLY A 908 -24.80 -13.23 35.78
C GLY A 908 -23.72 -13.02 34.72
N VAL A 909 -23.35 -11.75 34.53
CA VAL A 909 -22.48 -11.28 33.44
C VAL A 909 -21.06 -11.08 33.96
N HIS A 910 -20.08 -11.68 33.28
CA HIS A 910 -18.67 -11.69 33.66
C HIS A 910 -17.76 -11.51 32.45
N ASP A 911 -16.54 -11.02 32.68
CA ASP A 911 -15.50 -11.08 31.65
C ASP A 911 -14.86 -12.47 31.67
N LEU A 912 -14.71 -13.11 30.50
CA LEU A 912 -14.10 -14.43 30.39
C LEU A 912 -12.67 -14.33 29.89
N HIS A 913 -11.76 -15.00 30.59
CA HIS A 913 -10.39 -15.20 30.15
C HIS A 913 -10.18 -16.67 29.79
N LEU A 914 -9.91 -16.94 28.52
CA LEU A 914 -9.44 -18.24 28.05
C LEU A 914 -7.92 -18.21 27.96
N THR A 915 -7.25 -19.02 28.76
CA THR A 915 -5.79 -19.12 28.78
C THR A 915 -5.33 -20.45 28.21
N LEU A 916 -4.54 -20.40 27.15
CA LEU A 916 -3.97 -21.54 26.44
C LEU A 916 -2.52 -21.72 26.93
N HIS A 917 -2.22 -22.89 27.47
CA HIS A 917 -0.87 -23.30 27.87
C HIS A 917 -0.38 -24.42 26.96
N GLY A 918 0.77 -24.22 26.32
CA GLY A 918 1.35 -25.18 25.36
C GLY A 918 0.78 -25.07 23.95
N ASP A 919 1.33 -25.83 23.02
CA ASP A 919 1.03 -25.75 21.59
C ASP A 919 -0.25 -26.53 21.22
N PHE A 920 -1.34 -25.81 20.99
CA PHE A 920 -2.60 -26.32 20.46
C PHE A 920 -3.47 -25.20 19.87
N ARG A 921 -4.41 -25.56 19.00
CA ARG A 921 -5.40 -24.64 18.43
C ARG A 921 -6.74 -24.76 19.15
N LEU A 922 -7.42 -23.63 19.34
CA LEU A 922 -8.80 -23.53 19.82
C LEU A 922 -9.66 -22.87 18.73
N ALA A 923 -10.67 -23.57 18.21
CA ALA A 923 -11.57 -23.00 17.21
C ALA A 923 -12.76 -22.27 17.85
N ALA A 924 -13.39 -22.92 18.83
CA ALA A 924 -14.60 -22.40 19.46
C ALA A 924 -14.79 -22.98 20.87
N PHE A 925 -15.66 -22.34 21.64
CA PHE A 925 -16.11 -22.84 22.94
C PHE A 925 -17.59 -22.54 23.16
N ARG A 926 -18.20 -23.24 24.12
CA ARG A 926 -19.52 -22.90 24.66
C ARG A 926 -19.59 -23.24 26.14
N CYS A 927 -20.32 -22.43 26.90
CA CYS A 927 -20.74 -22.81 28.24
C CYS A 927 -22.07 -23.55 28.13
N ALA A 928 -22.19 -24.80 28.58
CA ALA A 928 -23.46 -25.52 28.44
C ALA A 928 -24.29 -25.40 29.72
N SER A 929 -25.61 -25.30 29.58
CA SER A 929 -26.55 -25.42 30.70
C SER A 929 -26.81 -26.89 31.05
N SER A 930 -27.26 -27.17 32.27
CA SER A 930 -27.74 -28.53 32.58
C SER A 930 -28.98 -28.78 31.74
N ARG A 931 -28.94 -29.70 30.77
CA ARG A 931 -30.16 -30.20 30.11
C ARG A 931 -31.15 -30.59 31.20
N ALA A 932 -32.27 -29.87 31.31
CA ALA A 932 -33.45 -30.42 31.94
C ALA A 932 -33.74 -31.73 31.21
N VAL A 933 -33.61 -32.86 31.92
CA VAL A 933 -34.20 -34.12 31.50
C VAL A 933 -35.67 -33.80 31.26
N ALA A 934 -36.09 -33.85 29.99
CA ALA A 934 -37.50 -33.77 29.66
C ALA A 934 -38.17 -35.00 30.30
N ASP A 935 -38.96 -34.76 31.35
CA ASP A 935 -39.94 -35.72 31.87
C ASP A 935 -41.11 -35.89 30.90
#